data_AF-A0A7S4A9P3-F1
#
_entry.id   AF-A0A7S4A9P3-F1
#
_cell.length_a   1.000
_cell.length_b   1.000
_cell.length_c   1.000
_cell.angle_alpha   90.00
_cell.angle_beta   90.00
_cell.angle_gamma   90.00
#
_symmetry.space_group_name_H-M   'P 1'
#
loop_
_entity.id
_entity.type
_entity.pdbx_description
1 polymer ?
#
loop_
_entity_poly.entity_id
_entity_poly.type
_entity_poly.pdbx_seq_one_letter_code
_entity_poly.pdbx_strand_id
1 'polypeptide(L)'
;MNKLRSVSLALLWTFSFHQMAVAQGDDANSSSNKHKSLNEPFQSTFHNLKHSGCTTLYNREGRTGCGTIDRESQSGPIYYYDGSNSVPEDGNDYVAVIEDYYMTAEVINKLVSSNVNGNLKGIMVLNGTDTNDSNEYASPGPKYPLGYGTPSEGISYGDNSYAWNANGDGLVHYDLYGVPMVYINEYESSYYIRNGAQDENKASVIYSEFNYYMGPDGINSKDCLAWVDTENQKWNPKCAPLGGVSVWGFAGSPPPSSDNADNDNSNANAYKPAVVVGTSIDSTSMFHDLVPGSNEGASNVLATIMAAYLLGQSVDDATLDQLPNRIIFGFFEGEAYGYLGSRRFIKDIYNFQCDDQYKVRSVAKDNNSDMACLYPMRPSLKFKDIGEIAAMLTVDQVGVPVGDGNLFVHNSGQGNMGEFLAKVMKYTGTSYYNAVATAAENGNDGYPYPPTPLNSLLSVTGGNVDGAVLTGYDYVFTKRSPYQSHSQSQNTNLKSVASSATIMARTALAAAYDDGEYDYETAATYANNAIPELSYENELLVELANCLFVNGNCKLLNNYASMEAANDQDKTGFDIGTGQALGMPPNYYVGIYHMSNGQPFVKVGSKWYGSYDGEDYGKSKGDSFGMQPKRLQQALRNMLHSFLGKGSSMVDQNGDEVSPRKCSSANKCLDISYCGEDADSATCSADNVCVCQRGFYHIALDEALDPTPNKSTGFFDISSDDGGVSPIWTEPYWSPNVGVKMYRHSDSKAGWYVLAGGFLFSGFCFFVAVLLKIGMKKEKLY
;
A
#
# COMPACT_ATOMS: atom_id res chain seq x y z
N MET A 1 -32.63 66.64 -34.92
CA MET A 1 -33.03 66.01 -36.20
C MET A 1 -32.25 66.72 -37.30
N ASN A 2 -31.38 66.16 -38.16
CA ASN A 2 -31.17 64.77 -38.60
C ASN A 2 -29.73 64.50 -39.15
N LYS A 3 -28.69 65.29 -38.85
CA LYS A 3 -27.32 65.01 -39.37
C LYS A 3 -26.22 64.67 -38.35
N LEU A 4 -26.37 64.98 -37.06
CA LEU A 4 -25.39 64.55 -36.04
C LEU A 4 -25.68 63.18 -35.40
N ARG A 5 -26.88 62.61 -35.59
CA ARG A 5 -27.20 61.25 -35.12
C ARG A 5 -26.69 60.13 -36.03
N SER A 6 -26.21 60.45 -37.24
CA SER A 6 -25.76 59.44 -38.21
C SER A 6 -24.26 59.11 -38.13
N VAL A 7 -23.44 59.97 -37.51
CA VAL A 7 -21.98 59.73 -37.40
C VAL A 7 -21.63 59.08 -36.05
N SER A 8 -22.38 59.37 -34.99
CA SER A 8 -22.19 58.68 -33.70
C SER A 8 -22.79 57.26 -33.68
N LEU A 9 -23.81 56.94 -34.49
CA LEU A 9 -24.32 55.56 -34.59
C LEU A 9 -23.50 54.67 -35.54
N ALA A 10 -22.76 55.24 -36.50
CA ALA A 10 -21.98 54.47 -37.47
C ALA A 10 -20.58 54.06 -36.95
N LEU A 11 -20.06 54.73 -35.92
CA LEU A 11 -18.81 54.34 -35.23
C LEU A 11 -19.04 53.40 -34.03
N LEU A 12 -20.29 53.21 -33.61
CA LEU A 12 -20.66 52.31 -32.52
C LEU A 12 -21.11 50.91 -32.99
N TRP A 13 -21.11 50.65 -34.31
CA TRP A 13 -21.55 49.36 -34.89
C TRP A 13 -20.52 48.67 -35.82
N THR A 14 -19.28 49.15 -35.89
CA THR A 14 -18.21 48.54 -36.72
C THR A 14 -16.85 48.45 -36.03
N PHE A 15 -16.83 48.38 -34.70
CA PHE A 15 -15.73 47.72 -34.00
C PHE A 15 -16.29 46.51 -33.28
N SER A 16 -16.38 45.41 -34.03
CA SER A 16 -16.37 44.08 -33.45
C SER A 16 -15.22 44.02 -32.46
N PHE A 17 -15.56 43.93 -31.18
CA PHE A 17 -14.72 43.28 -30.21
C PHE A 17 -14.26 41.95 -30.84
N HIS A 18 -13.02 41.88 -31.33
CA HIS A 18 -12.23 40.69 -31.05
C HIS A 18 -11.92 40.76 -29.56
N GLN A 19 -12.94 40.46 -28.75
CA GLN A 19 -12.73 39.74 -27.51
C GLN A 19 -11.95 38.50 -27.92
N MET A 20 -10.65 38.45 -27.64
CA MET A 20 -10.09 37.17 -27.20
C MET A 20 -10.73 36.89 -25.84
N ALA A 21 -12.00 36.45 -25.90
CA ALA A 21 -12.56 35.63 -24.87
C ALA A 21 -11.71 34.36 -24.89
N VAL A 22 -10.85 34.20 -23.89
CA VAL A 22 -10.40 32.87 -23.49
C VAL A 22 -11.67 32.19 -22.99
N ALA A 23 -12.34 31.51 -23.90
CA ALA A 23 -13.39 30.58 -23.56
C ALA A 23 -12.71 29.41 -22.83
N GLN A 24 -12.86 29.38 -21.50
CA GLN A 24 -12.90 28.12 -20.77
C GLN A 24 -14.12 27.37 -21.29
N GLY A 25 -13.87 26.48 -22.26
CA GLY A 25 -14.79 25.44 -22.68
C GLY A 25 -14.31 24.14 -22.09
N ASP A 26 -15.02 23.66 -21.07
CA ASP A 26 -15.08 22.24 -20.76
C ASP A 26 -15.67 21.53 -21.98
N ASP A 27 -14.91 20.61 -22.57
CA ASP A 27 -15.47 19.49 -23.31
C ASP A 27 -14.49 18.30 -23.21
N ALA A 28 -14.88 17.37 -22.36
CA ALA A 28 -14.44 16.00 -22.40
C ALA A 28 -14.92 15.35 -23.72
N ASN A 29 -14.18 14.33 -24.17
CA ASN A 29 -14.41 13.50 -25.36
C ASN A 29 -14.11 14.12 -26.73
N SER A 30 -12.88 13.88 -27.22
CA SER A 30 -12.67 13.39 -28.58
C SER A 30 -11.21 12.94 -28.77
N SER A 31 -11.03 11.65 -28.98
CA SER A 31 -9.81 11.02 -29.45
C SER A 31 -9.49 11.47 -30.89
N SER A 32 -8.36 12.15 -31.10
CA SER A 32 -7.65 12.05 -32.38
C SER A 32 -6.14 12.27 -32.18
N ASN A 33 -5.37 11.31 -32.67
CA ASN A 33 -3.90 11.33 -32.71
C ASN A 33 -3.41 12.46 -33.63
N LYS A 34 -3.05 13.61 -33.05
CA LYS A 34 -2.12 14.56 -33.65
C LYS A 34 -0.83 14.54 -32.84
N HIS A 35 0.28 14.18 -33.49
CA HIS A 35 1.63 14.21 -32.92
C HIS A 35 1.95 15.59 -32.34
N LYS A 36 2.43 15.64 -31.09
CA LYS A 36 2.54 16.86 -30.27
C LYS A 36 4.01 17.33 -30.24
N SER A 37 4.36 18.34 -31.03
CA SER A 37 5.73 18.86 -31.06
C SER A 37 5.97 19.97 -30.04
N LEU A 38 7.13 19.99 -29.37
CA LEU A 38 7.61 21.09 -28.49
C LEU A 38 7.78 22.44 -29.23
N ASN A 39 7.62 22.46 -30.56
CA ASN A 39 7.75 23.66 -31.38
C ASN A 39 6.43 24.47 -31.52
N GLU A 40 5.29 23.94 -31.07
CA GLU A 40 4.04 24.72 -30.98
C GLU A 40 3.96 25.44 -29.62
N PRO A 41 3.34 26.64 -29.53
CA PRO A 41 3.14 27.31 -28.24
C PRO A 41 2.47 26.31 -27.28
N PHE A 42 3.03 26.16 -26.08
CA PHE A 42 2.54 25.25 -25.04
C PHE A 42 1.01 25.43 -24.93
N GLN A 43 0.26 24.52 -25.54
CA GLN A 43 -1.16 24.40 -25.25
C GLN A 43 -1.28 24.05 -23.76
N SER A 44 -2.46 24.23 -23.17
CA SER A 44 -2.78 23.97 -21.76
C SER A 44 -2.36 22.57 -21.23
N THR A 45 -1.90 21.68 -22.10
CA THR A 45 -1.48 20.30 -21.86
C THR A 45 -0.16 20.11 -21.09
N PHE A 46 0.83 21.00 -21.18
CA PHE A 46 2.07 20.87 -20.37
C PHE A 46 2.04 21.63 -19.04
N HIS A 47 0.95 22.38 -18.80
CA HIS A 47 0.69 22.98 -17.49
C HIS A 47 0.43 21.92 -16.40
N ASN A 48 0.00 20.70 -16.79
CA ASN A 48 -0.18 19.55 -15.89
C ASN A 48 0.47 18.31 -16.52
N LEU A 49 1.79 18.16 -16.32
CA LEU A 49 2.51 16.97 -16.78
C LEU A 49 2.03 15.75 -15.98
N LYS A 50 1.74 14.62 -16.63
CA LYS A 50 1.40 13.38 -15.90
C LYS A 50 2.68 12.72 -15.39
N HIS A 51 2.80 12.55 -14.08
CA HIS A 51 4.00 12.06 -13.41
C HIS A 51 3.64 11.30 -12.13
N SER A 52 4.64 10.62 -11.55
CA SER A 52 4.58 10.07 -10.19
C SER A 52 5.63 10.80 -9.34
N GLY A 53 5.21 11.33 -8.18
CA GLY A 53 6.08 12.12 -7.32
C GLY A 53 6.82 11.26 -6.29
N CYS A 54 8.07 11.63 -6.00
CA CYS A 54 8.73 11.19 -4.78
C CYS A 54 8.21 12.05 -3.62
N THR A 55 7.76 11.41 -2.54
CA THR A 55 7.21 12.10 -1.37
C THR A 55 8.14 11.96 -0.17
N THR A 56 7.98 12.84 0.82
CA THR A 56 8.68 12.75 2.10
C THR A 56 7.96 11.74 2.99
N LEU A 57 8.72 10.90 3.69
CA LEU A 57 8.25 10.16 4.86
C LEU A 57 9.07 10.56 6.08
N TYR A 58 8.42 10.66 7.23
CA TYR A 58 9.10 10.76 8.50
C TYR A 58 9.18 9.39 9.16
N ASN A 59 10.25 9.17 9.92
CA ASN A 59 10.42 8.07 10.84
C ASN A 59 10.84 8.62 12.21
N ARG A 60 11.14 7.73 13.16
CA ARG A 60 11.53 8.07 14.52
C ARG A 60 12.77 8.96 14.58
N GLU A 61 13.74 8.71 13.69
CA GLU A 61 15.07 9.34 13.72
C GLU A 61 15.17 10.55 12.77
N GLY A 62 14.25 10.71 11.82
CA GLY A 62 14.26 11.84 10.90
C GLY A 62 13.32 11.67 9.71
N ARG A 63 13.82 12.00 8.52
CA ARG A 63 13.07 12.03 7.26
C ARG A 63 13.78 11.26 6.16
N THR A 64 13.01 10.84 5.16
CA THR A 64 13.48 10.28 3.88
C THR A 64 12.60 10.80 2.75
N GLY A 65 13.05 10.64 1.51
CA GLY A 65 12.32 11.02 0.31
C GLY A 65 12.52 12.48 -0.06
N CYS A 66 11.61 13.01 -0.87
CA CYS A 66 11.83 14.27 -1.59
C CYS A 66 10.87 15.38 -1.16
N GLY A 67 11.26 16.63 -1.38
CA GLY A 67 10.39 17.79 -1.20
C GLY A 67 11.04 19.10 -1.62
N THR A 68 10.24 20.15 -1.82
CA THR A 68 10.75 21.52 -1.95
C THR A 68 11.08 22.11 -0.57
N ILE A 69 11.99 23.09 -0.55
CA ILE A 69 12.46 23.75 0.69
C ILE A 69 11.29 24.41 1.43
N ASP A 70 10.45 25.12 0.68
CA ASP A 70 9.31 25.85 1.21
C ASP A 70 8.11 25.72 0.24
N ARG A 71 7.07 26.54 0.51
CA ARG A 71 5.84 26.59 -0.29
C ARG A 71 5.98 27.37 -1.59
N GLU A 72 7.08 28.11 -1.77
CA GLU A 72 7.39 28.73 -3.06
C GLU A 72 7.87 27.64 -4.02
N SER A 73 7.49 27.79 -5.29
CA SER A 73 7.82 26.78 -6.27
C SER A 73 9.27 26.90 -6.72
N GLN A 74 9.95 25.76 -6.85
CA GLN A 74 11.32 25.69 -7.33
C GLN A 74 11.30 25.57 -8.85
N SER A 75 11.90 26.52 -9.56
CA SER A 75 11.88 26.54 -11.03
C SER A 75 13.24 26.77 -11.66
N GLY A 76 13.49 26.11 -12.78
CA GLY A 76 14.73 26.25 -13.55
C GLY A 76 14.60 25.66 -14.97
N PRO A 77 15.52 26.04 -15.88
CA PRO A 77 15.63 25.43 -17.21
C PRO A 77 15.98 23.94 -17.09
N ILE A 78 15.48 23.13 -18.03
CA ILE A 78 15.83 21.71 -18.09
C ILE A 78 17.27 21.50 -18.55
N TYR A 79 17.93 20.47 -18.03
CA TYR A 79 19.29 20.10 -18.38
C TYR A 79 19.41 18.57 -18.49
N TYR A 80 19.79 18.07 -19.66
CA TYR A 80 19.99 16.64 -19.86
C TYR A 80 21.29 16.18 -19.18
N TYR A 81 21.17 15.21 -18.28
CA TYR A 81 22.32 14.63 -17.58
C TYR A 81 22.52 13.19 -18.03
N ASP A 82 23.67 12.93 -18.66
CA ASP A 82 24.02 11.64 -19.28
C ASP A 82 24.97 10.78 -18.42
N GLY A 83 25.13 11.10 -17.13
CA GLY A 83 26.06 10.42 -16.22
C GLY A 83 27.52 10.88 -16.31
N SER A 84 27.94 11.41 -17.46
CA SER A 84 29.34 11.75 -17.75
C SER A 84 29.66 13.25 -17.68
N ASN A 85 28.66 14.10 -17.95
CA ASN A 85 28.84 15.54 -18.00
C ASN A 85 29.04 16.19 -16.62
N SER A 86 29.78 17.32 -16.61
CA SER A 86 29.78 18.27 -15.48
C SER A 86 28.41 18.94 -15.39
N VAL A 87 27.88 19.12 -14.18
CA VAL A 87 26.68 19.93 -13.97
C VAL A 87 26.89 21.38 -14.47
N PRO A 88 25.82 22.14 -14.77
CA PRO A 88 25.94 23.55 -15.17
C PRO A 88 26.82 24.38 -14.21
N GLU A 89 27.54 25.38 -14.74
CA GLU A 89 28.44 26.25 -13.97
C GLU A 89 27.78 26.84 -12.71
N ASP A 90 28.58 27.03 -11.65
CA ASP A 90 28.15 27.55 -10.35
C ASP A 90 27.26 28.81 -10.49
N GLY A 91 26.02 28.69 -10.03
CA GLY A 91 25.07 29.81 -9.93
C GLY A 91 23.93 29.83 -10.95
N ASN A 92 23.93 28.97 -11.96
CA ASN A 92 22.79 28.82 -12.87
C ASN A 92 21.81 27.76 -12.37
N ASP A 93 20.57 28.16 -12.13
CA ASP A 93 19.48 27.24 -11.76
C ASP A 93 19.22 26.23 -12.88
N TYR A 94 18.94 24.97 -12.54
CA TYR A 94 18.61 23.92 -13.50
C TYR A 94 17.74 22.81 -12.91
N VAL A 95 17.05 22.08 -13.78
CA VAL A 95 16.31 20.84 -13.48
C VAL A 95 16.99 19.70 -14.22
N ALA A 96 17.51 18.72 -13.49
CA ALA A 96 18.20 17.59 -14.09
C ALA A 96 17.17 16.64 -14.75
N VAL A 97 17.39 16.31 -16.02
CA VAL A 97 16.61 15.32 -16.77
C VAL A 97 17.51 14.10 -16.97
N ILE A 98 17.13 12.97 -16.37
CA ILE A 98 17.87 11.72 -16.42
C ILE A 98 17.01 10.58 -16.98
N GLU A 99 17.66 9.62 -17.61
CA GLU A 99 17.03 8.35 -17.96
C GLU A 99 16.84 7.47 -16.72
N ASP A 100 15.85 6.60 -16.73
CA ASP A 100 15.54 5.68 -15.61
C ASP A 100 16.74 4.85 -15.14
N TYR A 101 17.56 4.36 -16.08
CA TYR A 101 18.74 3.55 -15.75
C TYR A 101 19.87 4.35 -15.08
N TYR A 102 19.80 5.69 -15.08
CA TYR A 102 20.70 6.54 -14.29
C TYR A 102 20.16 6.85 -12.89
N MET A 103 18.94 6.41 -12.55
CA MET A 103 18.37 6.57 -11.21
C MET A 103 19.02 5.61 -10.20
N THR A 104 20.27 5.92 -9.83
CA THR A 104 21.06 5.19 -8.84
C THR A 104 21.46 6.14 -7.72
N ALA A 105 21.69 5.60 -6.52
CA ALA A 105 22.16 6.37 -5.37
C ALA A 105 23.45 7.15 -5.67
N GLU A 106 24.37 6.59 -6.46
CA GLU A 106 25.60 7.26 -6.87
C GLU A 106 25.33 8.52 -7.71
N VAL A 107 24.51 8.40 -8.75
CA VAL A 107 24.18 9.52 -9.65
C VAL A 107 23.38 10.58 -8.91
N ILE A 108 22.36 10.19 -8.13
CA ILE A 108 21.56 11.13 -7.35
C ILE A 108 22.43 11.86 -6.34
N ASN A 109 23.31 11.16 -5.61
CA ASN A 109 24.22 11.80 -4.66
C ASN A 109 25.19 12.77 -5.35
N LYS A 110 25.66 12.45 -6.57
CA LYS A 110 26.51 13.36 -7.36
C LYS A 110 25.75 14.64 -7.75
N LEU A 111 24.49 14.54 -8.17
CA LEU A 111 23.64 15.70 -8.47
C LEU A 111 23.39 16.55 -7.22
N VAL A 112 23.03 15.91 -6.10
CA VAL A 112 22.75 16.59 -4.83
C VAL A 112 24.01 17.25 -4.25
N SER A 113 25.15 16.56 -4.26
CA SER A 113 26.43 17.10 -3.78
C SER A 113 26.92 18.28 -4.61
N SER A 114 26.48 18.39 -5.86
CA SER A 114 26.77 19.54 -6.72
C SER A 114 25.83 20.73 -6.47
N ASN A 115 24.80 20.58 -5.64
CA ASN A 115 23.80 21.60 -5.32
C ASN A 115 24.29 22.61 -4.26
N VAL A 116 25.49 23.18 -4.44
CA VAL A 116 26.17 23.99 -3.40
C VAL A 116 25.43 25.30 -3.10
N ASN A 117 24.74 25.86 -4.10
CA ASN A 117 24.05 27.16 -4.00
C ASN A 117 22.52 27.04 -4.15
N GLY A 118 21.94 25.84 -4.04
CA GLY A 118 20.52 25.62 -4.32
C GLY A 118 20.16 25.75 -5.80
N ASN A 119 21.12 25.57 -6.70
CA ASN A 119 20.96 25.67 -8.15
C ASN A 119 20.23 24.45 -8.77
N LEU A 120 20.29 23.27 -8.14
CA LEU A 120 19.46 22.13 -8.54
C LEU A 120 18.02 22.33 -8.02
N LYS A 121 17.08 22.59 -8.93
CA LYS A 121 15.68 22.89 -8.60
C LYS A 121 14.77 21.68 -8.59
N GLY A 122 15.21 20.56 -9.16
CA GLY A 122 14.50 19.29 -9.17
C GLY A 122 15.12 18.30 -10.13
N ILE A 123 14.63 17.06 -10.08
CA ILE A 123 15.08 15.94 -10.92
C ILE A 123 13.85 15.34 -11.63
N MET A 124 13.93 15.19 -12.94
CA MET A 124 12.98 14.46 -13.76
C MET A 124 13.61 13.16 -14.24
N VAL A 125 13.04 12.05 -13.81
CA VAL A 125 13.40 10.71 -14.27
C VAL A 125 12.47 10.33 -15.41
N LEU A 126 13.03 9.99 -16.56
CA LEU A 126 12.28 9.64 -17.75
C LEU A 126 12.10 8.14 -17.86
N ASN A 127 10.92 7.70 -18.29
CA ASN A 127 10.70 6.31 -18.66
C ASN A 127 11.63 5.95 -19.84
N GLY A 128 12.67 5.16 -19.53
CA GLY A 128 13.77 4.87 -20.44
C GLY A 128 13.30 4.14 -21.70
N THR A 129 13.77 4.58 -22.88
CA THR A 129 13.40 3.94 -24.16
C THR A 129 14.51 3.08 -24.75
N ASP A 130 15.74 3.26 -24.28
CA ASP A 130 16.88 2.43 -24.69
C ASP A 130 17.00 1.29 -23.70
N THR A 131 16.63 0.10 -24.19
CA THR A 131 16.83 -1.17 -23.51
C THR A 131 18.33 -1.36 -23.32
N ASN A 132 18.82 -1.09 -22.12
CA ASN A 132 20.03 -1.77 -21.69
C ASN A 132 19.67 -3.27 -21.68
N ASP A 133 20.24 -4.03 -22.61
CA ASP A 133 20.14 -5.49 -22.71
C ASP A 133 20.70 -6.21 -21.46
N SER A 134 21.27 -5.47 -20.51
CA SER A 134 21.62 -5.99 -19.20
C SER A 134 20.37 -6.19 -18.37
N ASN A 135 19.99 -7.45 -18.15
CA ASN A 135 18.98 -7.89 -17.17
C ASN A 135 19.35 -7.57 -15.69
N GLU A 136 20.15 -6.53 -15.44
CA GLU A 136 20.67 -6.11 -14.14
C GLU A 136 20.27 -4.66 -13.87
N TYR A 137 19.07 -4.46 -13.35
CA TYR A 137 18.62 -3.14 -12.89
C TYR A 137 19.14 -2.87 -11.47
N ALA A 138 19.52 -1.62 -11.19
CA ALA A 138 19.76 -1.19 -9.82
C ALA A 138 18.45 -1.26 -9.03
N SER A 139 18.53 -1.73 -7.78
CA SER A 139 17.38 -1.70 -6.87
C SER A 139 17.51 -0.44 -6.00
N PRO A 140 16.50 0.45 -5.97
CA PRO A 140 16.52 1.61 -5.09
C PRO A 140 16.26 1.22 -3.63
N GLY A 141 15.83 -0.02 -3.37
CA GLY A 141 15.69 -0.58 -2.04
C GLY A 141 17.05 -0.76 -1.34
N PRO A 142 17.07 -0.82 0.00
CA PRO A 142 18.31 -1.02 0.76
C PRO A 142 18.96 -2.38 0.46
N LYS A 143 20.29 -2.42 0.58
CA LYS A 143 21.08 -3.65 0.44
C LYS A 143 20.73 -4.71 1.50
N TYR A 144 20.38 -4.25 2.70
CA TYR A 144 19.98 -5.04 3.86
C TYR A 144 18.50 -4.72 4.18
N PRO A 145 17.52 -5.33 3.49
CA PRO A 145 16.11 -4.99 3.68
C PRO A 145 15.67 -5.10 5.14
N LEU A 146 15.13 -4.00 5.68
CA LEU A 146 14.70 -3.83 7.08
C LEU A 146 15.81 -4.04 8.13
N GLY A 147 17.03 -4.37 7.72
CA GLY A 147 18.18 -4.61 8.60
C GLY A 147 19.11 -3.41 8.71
N TYR A 148 20.42 -3.69 8.74
CA TYR A 148 21.49 -2.73 8.98
C TYR A 148 21.38 -1.46 8.13
N GLY A 149 21.43 -0.30 8.78
CA GLY A 149 21.37 1.00 8.13
C GLY A 149 19.99 1.43 7.66
N THR A 150 18.93 0.68 8.00
CA THR A 150 17.54 1.09 7.77
C THR A 150 16.89 1.55 9.07
N PRO A 151 15.79 2.34 9.02
CA PRO A 151 15.06 2.71 10.23
C PRO A 151 14.45 1.53 11.02
N SER A 152 14.42 0.34 10.42
CA SER A 152 13.87 -0.89 11.03
C SER A 152 14.94 -1.81 11.61
N GLU A 153 16.21 -1.41 11.63
CA GLU A 153 17.33 -2.27 12.06
C GLU A 153 17.10 -2.91 13.45
N GLY A 154 16.53 -2.14 14.39
CA GLY A 154 16.32 -2.57 15.78
C GLY A 154 15.20 -3.59 16.00
N ILE A 155 14.45 -3.95 14.96
CA ILE A 155 13.30 -4.88 15.06
C ILE A 155 13.48 -6.16 14.24
N SER A 156 14.49 -6.23 13.36
CA SER A 156 14.85 -7.44 12.63
C SER A 156 15.47 -8.50 13.54
N TYR A 157 15.22 -9.76 13.22
CA TYR A 157 15.73 -10.91 13.98
C TYR A 157 16.83 -11.65 13.19
N GLY A 158 17.83 -12.18 13.90
CA GLY A 158 18.96 -12.89 13.28
C GLY A 158 20.02 -11.95 12.70
N ASP A 159 20.71 -12.39 11.65
CA ASP A 159 21.72 -11.57 10.96
C ASP A 159 21.05 -10.46 10.14
N ASN A 160 21.00 -9.26 10.72
CA ASN A 160 20.43 -8.07 10.08
C ASN A 160 21.38 -7.41 9.05
N SER A 161 22.58 -7.93 8.87
CA SER A 161 23.60 -7.45 7.92
C SER A 161 23.76 -8.36 6.70
N TYR A 162 22.87 -9.35 6.54
CA TYR A 162 22.87 -10.23 5.39
C TYR A 162 22.32 -9.52 4.14
N ALA A 163 23.10 -9.51 3.07
CA ALA A 163 22.84 -8.72 1.86
C ALA A 163 21.82 -9.40 0.92
N TRP A 164 20.58 -9.63 1.40
CA TRP A 164 19.50 -10.21 0.59
C TRP A 164 19.31 -9.50 -0.76
N ASN A 165 19.42 -8.17 -0.75
CA ASN A 165 19.31 -7.34 -1.94
C ASN A 165 20.70 -6.85 -2.39
N ALA A 166 21.54 -7.74 -2.92
CA ALA A 166 22.94 -7.43 -3.22
C ALA A 166 23.15 -6.28 -4.23
N ASN A 167 22.17 -5.99 -5.09
CA ASN A 167 22.15 -4.86 -6.03
C ASN A 167 21.35 -3.65 -5.51
N GLY A 168 20.96 -3.66 -4.23
CA GLY A 168 20.31 -2.55 -3.54
C GLY A 168 21.27 -1.43 -3.21
N ASP A 169 20.87 -0.19 -3.51
CA ASP A 169 21.64 1.01 -3.20
C ASP A 169 21.02 1.90 -2.10
N GLY A 170 19.80 1.56 -1.65
CA GLY A 170 19.13 2.24 -0.55
C GLY A 170 18.61 3.63 -0.86
N LEU A 171 18.49 4.02 -2.13
CA LEU A 171 17.98 5.32 -2.56
C LEU A 171 16.62 5.69 -1.92
N VAL A 172 15.73 4.72 -1.67
CA VAL A 172 14.42 4.98 -1.00
C VAL A 172 14.54 5.52 0.43
N HIS A 173 15.72 5.41 1.06
CA HIS A 173 16.01 5.91 2.40
C HIS A 173 16.84 7.20 2.41
N TYR A 174 17.06 7.82 1.25
CA TYR A 174 17.79 9.08 1.17
C TYR A 174 16.89 10.26 1.53
N ASP A 175 17.40 11.17 2.35
CA ASP A 175 16.79 12.48 2.54
C ASP A 175 17.20 13.43 1.40
N LEU A 176 16.23 13.76 0.55
CA LEU A 176 16.37 14.68 -0.57
C LEU A 176 15.61 15.99 -0.32
N TYR A 177 15.70 16.51 0.91
CA TYR A 177 15.16 17.83 1.24
C TYR A 177 15.68 18.92 0.29
N GLY A 178 14.75 19.70 -0.27
CA GLY A 178 15.03 20.75 -1.23
C GLY A 178 15.29 20.28 -2.67
N VAL A 179 15.26 18.97 -2.92
CA VAL A 179 15.44 18.39 -4.25
C VAL A 179 14.20 17.55 -4.60
N PRO A 180 13.14 18.17 -5.16
CA PRO A 180 11.97 17.42 -5.59
C PRO A 180 12.31 16.52 -6.78
N MET A 181 11.74 15.33 -6.81
CA MET A 181 11.96 14.33 -7.86
C MET A 181 10.63 13.76 -8.37
N VAL A 182 10.54 13.59 -9.68
CA VAL A 182 9.36 13.03 -10.35
C VAL A 182 9.77 12.02 -11.41
N TYR A 183 8.94 11.00 -11.60
CA TYR A 183 9.05 10.06 -12.70
C TYR A 183 7.99 10.34 -13.78
N ILE A 184 8.43 10.44 -15.02
CA ILE A 184 7.57 10.70 -16.18
C ILE A 184 7.13 9.37 -16.78
N ASN A 185 5.99 8.89 -16.31
CA ASN A 185 5.43 7.58 -16.67
C ASN A 185 5.22 7.38 -18.18
N GLU A 186 4.73 8.42 -18.86
CA GLU A 186 4.30 8.30 -20.25
C GLU A 186 5.49 8.36 -21.21
N TYR A 187 5.61 7.34 -22.06
CA TYR A 187 6.67 7.22 -23.07
C TYR A 187 6.76 8.45 -23.98
N GLU A 188 5.63 8.93 -24.52
CA GLU A 188 5.60 10.09 -25.43
C GLU A 188 6.12 11.35 -24.72
N SER A 189 5.62 11.63 -23.51
CA SER A 189 6.06 12.76 -22.70
C SER A 189 7.57 12.67 -22.38
N SER A 190 8.05 11.50 -21.99
CA SER A 190 9.48 11.23 -21.76
C SER A 190 10.32 11.47 -23.02
N TYR A 191 9.88 10.97 -24.18
CA TYR A 191 10.56 11.16 -25.46
C TYR A 191 10.70 12.64 -25.82
N TYR A 192 9.63 13.43 -25.65
CA TYR A 192 9.69 14.86 -25.94
C TYR A 192 10.61 15.63 -24.98
N ILE A 193 10.50 15.37 -23.68
CA ILE A 193 11.34 16.04 -22.67
C ILE A 193 12.81 15.76 -22.93
N ARG A 194 13.17 14.51 -23.22
CA ARG A 194 14.54 14.11 -23.61
C ARG A 194 15.07 14.91 -24.79
N ASN A 195 14.33 14.91 -25.91
CA ASN A 195 14.75 15.62 -27.12
C ASN A 195 14.85 17.15 -26.89
N GLY A 196 13.98 17.69 -26.04
CA GLY A 196 14.04 19.10 -25.63
C GLY A 196 15.26 19.42 -24.77
N ALA A 197 15.63 18.51 -23.85
CA ALA A 197 16.75 18.66 -22.95
C ALA A 197 18.12 18.47 -23.63
N GLN A 198 18.20 17.65 -24.68
CA GLN A 198 19.42 17.41 -25.46
C GLN A 198 19.72 18.53 -26.48
N ASP A 199 18.75 19.38 -26.81
CA ASP A 199 18.92 20.53 -27.71
C ASP A 199 19.17 21.80 -26.88
N GLU A 200 20.43 22.25 -26.80
CA GLU A 200 20.85 23.39 -25.95
C GLU A 200 20.01 24.66 -26.17
N ASN A 201 19.58 24.92 -27.41
CA ASN A 201 18.76 26.10 -27.74
C ASN A 201 17.34 25.99 -27.19
N LYS A 202 16.84 24.76 -26.98
CA LYS A 202 15.53 24.50 -26.38
C LYS A 202 15.64 24.37 -24.86
N ALA A 203 16.64 23.64 -24.37
CA ALA A 203 16.85 23.39 -22.96
C ALA A 203 16.92 24.70 -22.15
N SER A 204 17.65 25.69 -22.65
CA SER A 204 17.80 27.02 -22.02
C SER A 204 16.51 27.86 -21.92
N VAL A 205 15.46 27.53 -22.67
CA VAL A 205 14.19 28.27 -22.68
C VAL A 205 12.99 27.45 -22.18
N ILE A 206 13.16 26.15 -21.95
CA ILE A 206 12.12 25.28 -21.38
C ILE A 206 12.36 25.18 -19.88
N TYR A 207 11.45 25.76 -19.11
CA TYR A 207 11.50 25.76 -17.65
C TYR A 207 10.56 24.72 -17.09
N SER A 208 10.97 24.13 -15.97
CA SER A 208 10.12 23.28 -15.15
C SER A 208 9.97 23.89 -13.77
N GLU A 209 8.77 23.83 -13.21
CA GLU A 209 8.43 24.36 -11.89
C GLU A 209 7.82 23.25 -11.03
N PHE A 210 8.42 23.02 -9.87
CA PHE A 210 8.05 22.02 -8.88
C PHE A 210 7.37 22.67 -7.67
N ASN A 211 6.30 22.05 -7.21
CA ASN A 211 5.63 22.38 -5.95
C ASN A 211 5.47 21.09 -5.13
N TYR A 212 6.35 20.85 -4.15
CA TYR A 212 6.38 19.62 -3.34
C TYR A 212 6.69 19.94 -1.87
N TYR A 213 6.03 20.96 -1.30
CA TYR A 213 6.25 21.28 0.10
C TYR A 213 5.62 20.21 1.00
N MET A 214 6.46 19.45 1.69
CA MET A 214 6.05 18.31 2.53
C MET A 214 6.47 18.47 4.00
N GLY A 215 6.77 19.71 4.39
CA GLY A 215 7.18 20.07 5.75
C GLY A 215 8.62 20.59 5.81
N PRO A 216 8.99 21.24 6.92
CA PRO A 216 10.30 21.82 7.08
C PRO A 216 11.37 20.74 7.33
N ASP A 217 12.63 21.16 7.26
CA ASP A 217 13.77 20.32 7.64
C ASP A 217 13.77 20.00 9.14
N GLY A 218 14.42 18.89 9.51
CA GLY A 218 14.65 18.49 10.90
C GLY A 218 13.42 17.96 11.67
N ILE A 219 12.31 17.68 10.98
CA ILE A 219 11.11 17.08 11.57
C ILE A 219 11.18 15.56 11.51
N ASN A 220 10.76 14.90 12.60
CA ASN A 220 10.54 13.46 12.67
C ASN A 220 9.05 13.13 12.89
N SER A 221 8.71 11.84 12.95
CA SER A 221 7.32 11.41 13.13
C SER A 221 6.70 11.89 14.44
N LYS A 222 7.47 11.95 15.54
CA LYS A 222 6.96 12.39 16.85
C LYS A 222 6.60 13.87 16.82
N ASP A 223 7.47 14.70 16.28
CA ASP A 223 7.25 16.15 16.13
C ASP A 223 6.04 16.42 15.23
N CYS A 224 5.92 15.65 14.15
CA CYS A 224 4.86 15.80 13.17
C CYS A 224 3.47 15.39 13.70
N LEU A 225 3.40 14.28 14.45
CA LEU A 225 2.15 13.83 15.10
C LEU A 225 1.75 14.74 16.26
N ALA A 226 2.71 15.25 17.03
CA ALA A 226 2.47 16.13 18.18
C ALA A 226 2.23 17.61 17.80
N TRP A 227 2.17 17.94 16.50
CA TRP A 227 2.19 19.32 16.03
C TRP A 227 1.05 20.17 16.59
N VAL A 228 1.37 21.33 17.17
CA VAL A 228 0.41 22.31 17.68
C VAL A 228 0.47 23.58 16.83
N ASP A 229 -0.69 24.03 16.33
CA ASP A 229 -0.77 25.28 15.57
C ASP A 229 -0.48 26.48 16.47
N THR A 230 0.50 27.30 16.08
CA THR A 230 0.96 28.45 16.87
C THR A 230 -0.12 29.52 17.08
N GLU A 231 -0.99 29.73 16.09
CA GLU A 231 -2.01 30.79 16.10
C GLU A 231 -3.10 30.54 17.15
N ASN A 232 -3.56 29.29 17.28
CA ASN A 232 -4.73 28.95 18.09
C ASN A 232 -4.40 27.99 19.25
N GLN A 233 -3.13 27.54 19.36
CA GLN A 233 -2.64 26.59 20.36
C GLN A 233 -3.44 25.28 20.38
N LYS A 234 -3.99 24.87 19.23
CA LYS A 234 -4.71 23.61 19.08
C LYS A 234 -3.80 22.55 18.47
N TRP A 235 -3.89 21.35 19.02
CA TRP A 235 -3.27 20.16 18.45
C TRP A 235 -3.85 19.89 17.06
N ASN A 236 -2.97 19.82 16.06
CA ASN A 236 -3.28 19.65 14.66
C ASN A 236 -2.12 18.90 13.97
N PRO A 237 -2.08 17.55 14.07
CA PRO A 237 -1.07 16.73 13.43
C PRO A 237 -0.86 17.11 11.96
N LYS A 238 0.39 17.14 11.50
CA LYS A 238 0.74 17.49 10.11
C LYS A 238 1.08 16.28 9.25
N CYS A 239 0.92 15.09 9.79
CA CYS A 239 1.06 13.80 9.13
C CYS A 239 0.08 12.80 9.73
N ALA A 240 -0.05 11.67 9.05
CA ALA A 240 -0.66 10.47 9.59
C ALA A 240 0.36 9.33 9.60
N PRO A 241 0.25 8.36 10.53
CA PRO A 241 1.04 7.14 10.48
C PRO A 241 0.83 6.39 9.16
N LEU A 242 1.85 5.67 8.70
CA LEU A 242 1.64 4.63 7.70
C LEU A 242 0.94 3.44 8.33
N GLY A 243 0.06 2.81 7.57
CA GLY A 243 -0.67 1.64 8.05
C GLY A 243 -1.91 1.34 7.23
N GLY A 244 -2.60 0.28 7.60
CA GLY A 244 -3.77 -0.20 6.89
C GLY A 244 -4.44 -1.36 7.62
N VAL A 245 -4.86 -2.35 6.86
CA VAL A 245 -5.60 -3.50 7.38
C VAL A 245 -4.93 -4.78 6.91
N SER A 246 -4.55 -5.63 7.85
CA SER A 246 -4.19 -7.01 7.57
C SER A 246 -5.45 -7.88 7.53
N VAL A 247 -5.41 -8.95 6.75
CA VAL A 247 -6.51 -9.93 6.64
C VAL A 247 -6.01 -11.26 7.14
N TRP A 248 -6.82 -11.98 7.91
CA TRP A 248 -6.48 -13.32 8.35
C TRP A 248 -7.71 -14.23 8.39
N GLY A 249 -7.54 -15.55 8.49
CA GLY A 249 -8.67 -16.46 8.64
C GLY A 249 -8.32 -17.89 8.98
N PHE A 250 -9.28 -18.60 9.58
CA PHE A 250 -9.17 -20.01 9.95
C PHE A 250 -9.47 -20.93 8.76
N ALA A 251 -8.74 -22.05 8.65
CA ALA A 251 -9.23 -23.22 7.96
C ALA A 251 -9.83 -24.19 9.00
N GLY A 252 -11.03 -24.71 8.74
CA GLY A 252 -11.83 -25.38 9.76
C GLY A 252 -12.70 -24.39 10.55
N SER A 253 -13.39 -24.91 11.55
CA SER A 253 -14.28 -24.15 12.41
C SER A 253 -13.48 -23.27 13.39
N PRO A 254 -13.84 -21.97 13.53
CA PRO A 254 -13.25 -21.11 14.55
C PRO A 254 -13.48 -21.71 15.95
N PRO A 255 -12.48 -21.67 16.85
CA PRO A 255 -12.67 -22.18 18.19
C PRO A 255 -13.67 -21.33 18.99
N PRO A 256 -14.27 -21.91 20.05
CA PRO A 256 -15.10 -21.17 20.98
C PRO A 256 -14.35 -19.98 21.57
N SER A 257 -15.06 -18.87 21.82
CA SER A 257 -14.43 -17.66 22.34
C SER A 257 -13.77 -17.91 23.70
N SER A 258 -12.50 -17.54 23.81
CA SER A 258 -11.69 -17.64 25.04
C SER A 258 -12.28 -16.93 26.26
N ASP A 259 -13.18 -15.97 26.05
CA ASP A 259 -13.85 -15.20 27.11
C ASP A 259 -15.04 -15.93 27.75
N ASN A 260 -15.57 -16.97 27.10
CA ASN A 260 -16.66 -17.81 27.61
C ASN A 260 -16.17 -19.15 28.17
N ALA A 261 -14.85 -19.33 28.30
CA ALA A 261 -14.29 -20.52 28.90
C ALA A 261 -14.56 -20.51 30.41
N ASP A 262 -15.71 -21.05 30.81
CA ASP A 262 -15.80 -21.69 32.12
C ASP A 262 -14.61 -22.65 32.26
N ASN A 263 -13.99 -22.69 33.44
CA ASN A 263 -12.81 -23.50 33.78
C ASN A 263 -13.06 -25.01 33.74
N ASP A 264 -13.86 -25.50 32.79
CA ASP A 264 -14.06 -26.91 32.55
C ASP A 264 -12.98 -27.40 31.57
N ASN A 265 -12.06 -28.20 32.09
CA ASN A 265 -10.95 -28.88 31.41
C ASN A 265 -11.40 -29.88 30.32
N SER A 266 -12.64 -29.80 29.81
CA SER A 266 -13.24 -30.79 28.91
C SER A 266 -13.19 -30.43 27.42
N ASN A 267 -12.86 -29.19 27.03
CA ASN A 267 -12.75 -28.82 25.62
C ASN A 267 -11.29 -28.82 25.14
N ALA A 268 -10.77 -30.01 24.84
CA ALA A 268 -9.47 -30.19 24.16
C ALA A 268 -9.38 -29.41 22.83
N ASN A 269 -10.53 -29.11 22.20
CA ASN A 269 -10.62 -28.30 20.99
C ASN A 269 -10.41 -26.79 21.21
N ALA A 270 -10.40 -26.27 22.45
CA ALA A 270 -10.18 -24.84 22.71
C ALA A 270 -8.69 -24.45 22.71
N TYR A 271 -7.77 -25.37 22.99
CA TYR A 271 -6.34 -25.10 23.23
C TYR A 271 -5.39 -25.64 22.13
N LYS A 272 -5.91 -25.96 20.94
CA LYS A 272 -5.05 -26.42 19.83
C LYS A 272 -4.16 -25.27 19.36
N PRO A 273 -2.84 -25.47 19.24
CA PRO A 273 -1.97 -24.42 18.74
C PRO A 273 -2.20 -24.22 17.22
N ALA A 274 -1.82 -23.06 16.72
CA ALA A 274 -2.05 -22.66 15.33
C ALA A 274 -0.75 -22.64 14.52
N VAL A 275 -0.82 -23.15 13.30
CA VAL A 275 0.18 -22.98 12.25
C VAL A 275 -0.25 -21.82 11.37
N VAL A 276 0.58 -20.78 11.31
CA VAL A 276 0.28 -19.58 10.53
C VAL A 276 0.92 -19.68 9.14
N VAL A 277 0.11 -19.51 8.10
CA VAL A 277 0.52 -19.35 6.70
C VAL A 277 0.50 -17.86 6.37
N GLY A 278 1.67 -17.23 6.38
CA GLY A 278 1.81 -15.77 6.31
C GLY A 278 2.39 -15.25 4.99
N THR A 279 1.93 -14.07 4.56
CA THR A 279 2.49 -13.32 3.44
C THR A 279 2.42 -11.81 3.65
N SER A 280 3.34 -11.07 3.05
CA SER A 280 3.20 -9.62 2.82
C SER A 280 2.17 -9.33 1.72
N ILE A 281 1.52 -8.17 1.81
CA ILE A 281 0.63 -7.62 0.76
C ILE A 281 1.32 -6.47 0.04
N ASP A 282 2.00 -5.59 0.78
CA ASP A 282 2.51 -4.32 0.31
C ASP A 282 3.92 -4.40 -0.30
N SER A 283 4.31 -3.31 -0.93
CA SER A 283 5.67 -3.05 -1.39
C SER A 283 5.92 -1.54 -1.30
N THR A 284 7.09 -1.08 -1.73
CA THR A 284 7.40 0.36 -1.83
C THR A 284 8.23 0.65 -3.07
N SER A 285 8.35 1.93 -3.41
CA SER A 285 9.26 2.43 -4.43
C SER A 285 9.63 3.89 -4.13
N MET A 286 10.57 4.45 -4.90
CA MET A 286 10.90 5.87 -4.82
C MET A 286 9.70 6.79 -5.15
N PHE A 287 8.67 6.28 -5.84
CA PHE A 287 7.50 7.03 -6.28
C PHE A 287 6.23 6.34 -5.78
N HIS A 288 5.64 6.80 -4.67
CA HIS A 288 4.52 6.11 -4.02
C HIS A 288 3.25 5.99 -4.89
N ASP A 289 3.09 6.83 -5.91
CA ASP A 289 2.01 6.71 -6.90
C ASP A 289 2.24 5.55 -7.90
N LEU A 290 3.43 4.95 -7.92
CA LEU A 290 3.83 3.84 -8.78
C LEU A 290 4.62 2.79 -7.98
N VAL A 291 3.88 1.89 -7.34
CA VAL A 291 4.44 0.77 -6.58
C VAL A 291 3.88 -0.56 -7.11
N PRO A 292 4.43 -1.12 -8.20
CA PRO A 292 3.89 -2.33 -8.82
C PRO A 292 3.90 -3.57 -7.93
N GLY A 293 4.90 -3.72 -7.04
CA GLY A 293 4.99 -4.78 -6.04
C GLY A 293 4.77 -6.20 -6.58
N SER A 294 5.10 -6.46 -7.85
CA SER A 294 4.68 -7.68 -8.55
C SER A 294 5.30 -8.94 -7.94
N ASN A 295 6.56 -8.86 -7.48
CA ASN A 295 7.24 -9.99 -6.86
C ASN A 295 7.09 -10.00 -5.34
N GLU A 296 7.19 -8.85 -4.66
CA GLU A 296 7.20 -8.73 -3.18
C GLU A 296 5.83 -8.78 -2.50
N GLY A 297 4.77 -8.40 -3.21
CA GLY A 297 3.42 -8.38 -2.66
C GLY A 297 2.49 -9.28 -3.46
N ALA A 298 2.27 -8.92 -4.73
CA ALA A 298 1.26 -9.55 -5.58
C ALA A 298 1.47 -11.07 -5.75
N SER A 299 2.70 -11.52 -6.01
CA SER A 299 2.98 -12.96 -6.19
C SER A 299 2.81 -13.77 -4.91
N ASN A 300 3.14 -13.18 -3.77
CA ASN A 300 3.04 -13.82 -2.46
C ASN A 300 1.57 -13.93 -2.02
N VAL A 301 0.78 -12.86 -2.22
CA VAL A 301 -0.68 -12.86 -2.03
C VAL A 301 -1.33 -13.91 -2.92
N LEU A 302 -0.97 -13.96 -4.20
CA LEU A 302 -1.54 -14.93 -5.14
C LEU A 302 -1.24 -16.38 -4.74
N ALA A 303 0.01 -16.68 -4.37
CA ALA A 303 0.38 -18.02 -3.90
C ALA A 303 -0.40 -18.42 -2.63
N THR A 304 -0.50 -17.51 -1.66
CA THR A 304 -1.13 -17.79 -0.36
C THR A 304 -2.65 -17.93 -0.47
N ILE A 305 -3.33 -17.07 -1.23
CA ILE A 305 -4.78 -17.18 -1.41
C ILE A 305 -5.17 -18.42 -2.23
N MET A 306 -4.33 -18.81 -3.19
CA MET A 306 -4.53 -20.05 -3.93
C MET A 306 -4.21 -21.29 -3.09
N ALA A 307 -3.33 -21.19 -2.10
CA ALA A 307 -3.14 -22.25 -1.11
C ALA A 307 -4.39 -22.44 -0.24
N ALA A 308 -5.02 -21.35 0.21
CA ALA A 308 -6.30 -21.41 0.91
C ALA A 308 -7.42 -22.00 0.04
N TYR A 309 -7.47 -21.64 -1.24
CA TYR A 309 -8.37 -22.24 -2.22
C TYR A 309 -8.18 -23.75 -2.34
N LEU A 310 -6.93 -24.22 -2.52
CA LEU A 310 -6.64 -25.66 -2.62
C LEU A 310 -7.03 -26.42 -1.36
N LEU A 311 -6.70 -25.87 -0.19
CA LEU A 311 -7.02 -26.51 1.09
C LEU A 311 -8.54 -26.67 1.25
N GLY A 312 -9.30 -25.58 1.11
CA GLY A 312 -10.76 -25.60 1.30
C GLY A 312 -11.55 -26.34 0.22
N GLN A 313 -10.96 -26.60 -0.95
CA GLN A 313 -11.55 -27.48 -1.97
C GLN A 313 -11.25 -28.97 -1.71
N SER A 314 -10.23 -29.28 -0.93
CA SER A 314 -9.70 -30.65 -0.81
C SER A 314 -9.97 -31.29 0.54
N VAL A 315 -10.18 -30.49 1.58
CA VAL A 315 -10.36 -30.96 2.96
C VAL A 315 -11.55 -30.23 3.58
N ASP A 316 -12.47 -30.99 4.19
CA ASP A 316 -13.63 -30.44 4.87
C ASP A 316 -13.30 -29.98 6.30
N ASP A 317 -14.18 -29.14 6.86
CA ASP A 317 -14.00 -28.61 8.22
C ASP A 317 -13.98 -29.74 9.25
N ALA A 318 -14.79 -30.78 9.09
CA ALA A 318 -14.84 -31.91 10.01
C ALA A 318 -13.49 -32.65 10.13
N THR A 319 -12.73 -32.75 9.05
CA THR A 319 -11.37 -33.30 9.04
C THR A 319 -10.39 -32.32 9.68
N LEU A 320 -10.42 -31.05 9.29
CA LEU A 320 -9.53 -30.01 9.82
C LEU A 320 -9.69 -29.86 11.34
N ASP A 321 -10.92 -29.91 11.84
CA ASP A 321 -11.26 -29.76 13.25
C ASP A 321 -10.80 -30.94 14.10
N GLN A 322 -10.48 -32.09 13.49
CA GLN A 322 -9.90 -33.25 14.18
C GLN A 322 -8.37 -33.21 14.26
N LEU A 323 -7.71 -32.37 13.46
CA LEU A 323 -6.25 -32.30 13.42
C LEU A 323 -5.65 -31.73 14.72
N PRO A 324 -4.43 -32.13 15.12
CA PRO A 324 -3.77 -31.62 16.32
C PRO A 324 -3.59 -30.10 16.34
N ASN A 325 -3.19 -29.49 15.22
CA ASN A 325 -2.95 -28.06 15.10
C ASN A 325 -3.94 -27.41 14.13
N ARG A 326 -4.28 -26.15 14.36
CA ARG A 326 -5.14 -25.35 13.47
C ARG A 326 -4.33 -24.70 12.37
N ILE A 327 -4.98 -24.35 11.26
CA ILE A 327 -4.34 -23.58 10.18
C ILE A 327 -4.95 -22.19 10.14
N ILE A 328 -4.08 -21.17 10.08
CA ILE A 328 -4.47 -19.77 9.92
C ILE A 328 -3.77 -19.21 8.70
N PHE A 329 -4.52 -18.58 7.79
CA PHE A 329 -3.94 -17.78 6.71
C PHE A 329 -3.86 -16.32 7.15
N GLY A 330 -2.72 -15.68 6.90
CA GLY A 330 -2.45 -14.28 7.23
C GLY A 330 -1.86 -13.52 6.05
N PHE A 331 -2.48 -12.38 5.73
CA PHE A 331 -2.06 -11.43 4.71
C PHE A 331 -1.79 -10.11 5.43
N PHE A 332 -0.51 -9.76 5.54
CA PHE A 332 -0.04 -8.66 6.38
C PHE A 332 0.28 -7.43 5.55
N GLU A 333 -0.27 -6.30 5.98
CA GLU A 333 -0.08 -4.98 5.35
C GLU A 333 0.96 -4.16 6.10
N GLY A 334 1.77 -3.39 5.37
CA GLY A 334 2.80 -2.52 5.94
C GLY A 334 4.08 -3.26 6.31
N GLU A 335 4.36 -4.39 5.68
CA GLU A 335 5.57 -5.17 5.91
C GLU A 335 6.83 -4.43 5.46
N ALA A 336 6.75 -3.64 4.37
CA ALA A 336 7.87 -2.83 3.87
C ALA A 336 8.26 -1.67 4.83
N TYR A 337 7.43 -1.39 5.83
CA TYR A 337 7.57 -0.27 6.76
C TYR A 337 7.80 -0.74 8.21
N GLY A 338 8.60 -1.78 8.37
CA GLY A 338 8.95 -2.32 9.69
C GLY A 338 7.90 -3.29 10.24
N TYR A 339 7.35 -4.13 9.35
CA TYR A 339 6.45 -5.23 9.72
C TYR A 339 5.19 -4.77 10.47
N LEU A 340 4.59 -3.64 10.04
CA LEU A 340 3.49 -2.97 10.75
C LEU A 340 2.31 -3.92 11.01
N GLY A 341 1.97 -4.77 10.04
CA GLY A 341 0.86 -5.71 10.13
C GLY A 341 1.21 -6.92 10.97
N SER A 342 2.26 -7.66 10.60
CA SER A 342 2.61 -8.92 11.24
C SER A 342 3.09 -8.73 12.69
N ARG A 343 3.88 -7.70 13.00
CA ARG A 343 4.28 -7.43 14.40
C ARG A 343 3.09 -7.08 15.27
N ARG A 344 2.19 -6.19 14.81
CA ARG A 344 1.00 -5.82 15.57
C ARG A 344 0.08 -7.01 15.77
N PHE A 345 -0.12 -7.84 14.75
CA PHE A 345 -0.93 -9.07 14.84
C PHE A 345 -0.37 -10.06 15.85
N ILE A 346 0.92 -10.41 15.75
CA ILE A 346 1.55 -11.38 16.66
C ILE A 346 1.61 -10.82 18.08
N LYS A 347 1.98 -9.55 18.26
CA LYS A 347 1.96 -8.88 19.57
C LYS A 347 0.57 -8.90 20.19
N ASP A 348 -0.47 -8.68 19.39
CA ASP A 348 -1.84 -8.67 19.89
C ASP A 348 -2.31 -10.08 20.32
N ILE A 349 -1.93 -11.14 19.60
CA ILE A 349 -2.24 -12.53 20.00
C ILE A 349 -1.65 -12.85 21.38
N TYR A 350 -0.38 -12.49 21.62
CA TYR A 350 0.30 -12.87 22.87
C TYR A 350 0.03 -11.91 24.04
N ASN A 351 -0.09 -10.61 23.76
CA ASN A 351 0.03 -9.59 24.81
C ASN A 351 -1.14 -8.59 24.86
N PHE A 352 -2.11 -8.65 23.95
CA PHE A 352 -3.21 -7.67 23.97
C PHE A 352 -4.09 -7.83 25.21
N GLN A 353 -4.31 -6.71 25.91
CA GLN A 353 -5.24 -6.62 27.01
C GLN A 353 -6.28 -5.53 26.73
N CYS A 354 -7.53 -5.82 27.05
CA CYS A 354 -8.63 -4.87 27.02
C CYS A 354 -9.29 -4.89 28.40
N ASP A 355 -9.27 -3.75 29.10
CA ASP A 355 -9.95 -3.63 30.38
C ASP A 355 -11.45 -3.88 30.21
N ASP A 356 -12.07 -4.54 31.19
CA ASP A 356 -13.49 -4.90 31.16
C ASP A 356 -14.42 -3.69 30.93
N GLN A 357 -14.00 -2.50 31.38
CA GLN A 357 -14.75 -1.25 31.16
C GLN A 357 -14.80 -0.80 29.70
N TYR A 358 -13.82 -1.19 28.88
CA TYR A 358 -13.72 -0.83 27.45
C TYR A 358 -14.10 -1.99 26.53
N LYS A 359 -14.27 -3.18 27.10
CA LYS A 359 -14.66 -4.39 26.39
C LYS A 359 -16.16 -4.40 26.14
N VAL A 360 -16.54 -4.36 24.86
CA VAL A 360 -17.94 -4.22 24.43
C VAL A 360 -18.24 -5.14 23.26
N ARG A 361 -19.52 -5.26 22.89
CA ARG A 361 -19.92 -5.85 21.60
C ARG A 361 -19.55 -4.89 20.48
N SER A 362 -19.12 -5.40 19.33
CA SER A 362 -18.77 -4.59 18.14
C SER A 362 -19.98 -3.89 17.53
N VAL A 363 -21.19 -4.43 17.75
CA VAL A 363 -22.46 -3.77 17.46
C VAL A 363 -23.30 -3.72 18.73
N ALA A 364 -23.70 -2.52 19.13
CA ALA A 364 -24.44 -2.33 20.37
C ALA A 364 -25.78 -3.07 20.36
N LYS A 365 -26.04 -3.81 21.44
CA LYS A 365 -27.26 -4.61 21.66
C LYS A 365 -27.48 -5.72 20.62
N ASP A 366 -26.42 -6.11 19.92
CA ASP A 366 -26.37 -7.36 19.17
C ASP A 366 -25.51 -8.39 19.93
N ASN A 367 -26.19 -9.39 20.51
CA ASN A 367 -25.54 -10.44 21.28
C ASN A 367 -24.71 -11.40 20.41
N ASN A 368 -24.95 -11.40 19.08
CA ASN A 368 -24.26 -12.26 18.13
C ASN A 368 -23.01 -11.58 17.53
N SER A 369 -22.82 -10.29 17.78
CA SER A 369 -21.65 -9.56 17.28
C SER A 369 -20.38 -9.89 18.08
N ASP A 370 -19.22 -9.80 17.41
CA ASP A 370 -17.92 -10.04 18.02
C ASP A 370 -17.70 -9.13 19.24
N MET A 371 -16.91 -9.60 20.21
CA MET A 371 -16.36 -8.70 21.22
C MET A 371 -15.32 -7.77 20.58
N ALA A 372 -15.26 -6.54 21.06
CA ALA A 372 -14.39 -5.46 20.60
C ALA A 372 -13.82 -4.70 21.81
N CYS A 373 -12.81 -3.88 21.58
CA CYS A 373 -12.22 -3.01 22.59
C CYS A 373 -12.29 -1.55 22.14
N LEU A 374 -12.88 -0.68 22.96
CA LEU A 374 -12.96 0.76 22.68
C LEU A 374 -11.58 1.44 22.86
N TYR A 375 -10.80 0.98 23.84
CA TYR A 375 -9.47 1.45 24.17
C TYR A 375 -8.64 0.37 24.89
N PRO A 376 -7.46 -0.02 24.38
CA PRO A 376 -6.90 0.34 23.06
C PRO A 376 -7.79 -0.19 21.91
N MET A 377 -8.05 0.65 20.91
CA MET A 377 -9.05 0.38 19.87
C MET A 377 -8.80 -0.93 19.12
N ARG A 378 -9.74 -1.87 19.18
CA ARG A 378 -9.80 -3.08 18.34
C ARG A 378 -11.25 -3.35 17.91
N PRO A 379 -11.56 -3.39 16.61
CA PRO A 379 -12.92 -3.60 16.13
C PRO A 379 -13.44 -5.03 16.31
N SER A 380 -12.55 -5.99 16.53
CA SER A 380 -12.87 -7.38 16.88
C SER A 380 -11.73 -7.97 17.72
N LEU A 381 -12.07 -8.78 18.71
CA LEU A 381 -11.16 -9.54 19.57
C LEU A 381 -10.98 -10.99 19.12
N LYS A 382 -11.50 -11.37 17.94
CA LYS A 382 -11.42 -12.74 17.40
C LYS A 382 -10.00 -13.27 17.26
N PHE A 383 -8.99 -12.40 17.13
CA PHE A 383 -7.58 -12.81 17.09
C PHE A 383 -7.14 -13.48 18.41
N LYS A 384 -7.80 -13.19 19.54
CA LYS A 384 -7.51 -13.86 20.82
C LYS A 384 -7.88 -15.34 20.81
N ASP A 385 -8.81 -15.73 19.96
CA ASP A 385 -9.27 -17.12 19.86
C ASP A 385 -8.26 -18.01 19.11
N ILE A 386 -7.22 -17.43 18.50
CA ILE A 386 -6.13 -18.16 17.83
C ILE A 386 -5.38 -19.08 18.80
N GLY A 387 -5.12 -18.60 20.02
CA GLY A 387 -4.33 -19.29 21.02
C GLY A 387 -2.82 -19.27 20.72
N GLU A 388 -2.11 -20.31 21.17
CA GLU A 388 -0.67 -20.45 20.97
C GLU A 388 -0.32 -20.69 19.50
N ILE A 389 0.78 -20.12 19.03
CA ILE A 389 1.29 -20.37 17.67
C ILE A 389 2.36 -21.46 17.74
N ALA A 390 2.16 -22.55 16.99
CA ALA A 390 3.11 -23.66 16.88
C ALA A 390 4.29 -23.34 15.95
N ALA A 391 4.01 -22.70 14.82
CA ALA A 391 5.00 -22.26 13.84
C ALA A 391 4.37 -21.32 12.80
N MET A 392 5.22 -20.71 11.98
CA MET A 392 4.80 -19.95 10.81
C MET A 392 5.51 -20.42 9.54
N LEU A 393 4.75 -20.71 8.49
CA LEU A 393 5.28 -20.84 7.13
C LEU A 393 4.98 -19.58 6.33
N THR A 394 5.96 -19.03 5.63
CA THR A 394 5.78 -17.84 4.78
C THR A 394 6.25 -18.07 3.36
N VAL A 395 5.77 -17.25 2.42
CA VAL A 395 6.19 -17.27 1.02
C VAL A 395 6.72 -15.91 0.61
N ASP A 396 7.80 -15.86 -0.17
CA ASP A 396 8.37 -14.59 -0.65
C ASP A 396 8.99 -14.64 -2.07
N GLN A 397 8.63 -13.66 -2.89
CA GLN A 397 9.16 -13.40 -4.23
C GLN A 397 9.16 -14.61 -5.17
N VAL A 398 8.05 -15.34 -5.18
CA VAL A 398 7.87 -16.55 -6.00
C VAL A 398 7.40 -16.27 -7.43
N GLY A 399 7.03 -15.03 -7.75
CA GLY A 399 6.59 -14.62 -9.08
C GLY A 399 7.71 -14.59 -10.12
N VAL A 400 8.94 -14.31 -9.72
CA VAL A 400 10.11 -14.21 -10.60
C VAL A 400 11.27 -15.03 -10.00
N PRO A 401 11.16 -16.38 -9.96
CA PRO A 401 12.18 -17.21 -9.34
C PRO A 401 13.51 -17.10 -10.07
N VAL A 402 14.66 -17.18 -9.37
CA VAL A 402 16.01 -16.96 -9.91
C VAL A 402 16.39 -17.94 -11.03
N GLY A 403 15.82 -19.15 -11.03
CA GLY A 403 15.95 -20.15 -12.08
C GLY A 403 14.69 -20.99 -12.24
N ASP A 404 14.66 -21.82 -13.27
CA ASP A 404 13.55 -22.75 -13.50
C ASP A 404 13.74 -24.04 -12.67
N GLY A 405 12.64 -24.59 -12.17
CA GLY A 405 12.58 -25.92 -11.58
C GLY A 405 12.87 -26.02 -10.09
N ASN A 406 13.42 -24.98 -9.46
CA ASN A 406 13.70 -24.95 -8.02
C ASN A 406 13.11 -23.71 -7.33
N LEU A 407 12.49 -23.95 -6.18
CA LEU A 407 12.19 -22.97 -5.14
C LEU A 407 13.07 -23.26 -3.92
N PHE A 408 13.31 -22.27 -3.07
CA PHE A 408 14.25 -22.40 -1.97
C PHE A 408 13.52 -22.32 -0.63
N VAL A 409 14.00 -23.10 0.33
CA VAL A 409 13.44 -23.15 1.67
C VAL A 409 14.47 -22.60 2.64
N HIS A 410 14.07 -21.57 3.38
CA HIS A 410 14.88 -20.89 4.39
C HIS A 410 14.36 -21.21 5.79
N ASN A 411 15.25 -21.69 6.65
CA ASN A 411 14.98 -22.02 8.05
C ASN A 411 16.32 -22.11 8.80
N SER A 412 16.38 -21.73 10.07
CA SER A 412 17.64 -21.75 10.83
C SER A 412 18.25 -23.13 11.06
N GLY A 413 17.48 -24.19 10.82
CA GLY A 413 17.81 -25.55 11.23
C GLY A 413 17.80 -25.73 12.76
N GLN A 414 17.43 -24.70 13.52
CA GLN A 414 17.38 -24.71 14.99
C GLN A 414 15.93 -24.78 15.46
N GLY A 415 15.32 -25.97 15.39
CA GLY A 415 13.98 -26.17 15.95
C GLY A 415 13.28 -27.38 15.36
N ASN A 416 12.46 -28.06 16.17
CA ASN A 416 11.75 -29.25 15.72
C ASN A 416 10.72 -28.92 14.63
N MET A 417 9.86 -27.92 14.84
CA MET A 417 8.81 -27.56 13.88
C MET A 417 9.34 -26.83 12.64
N GLY A 418 10.31 -25.91 12.78
CA GLY A 418 10.91 -25.21 11.65
C GLY A 418 11.64 -26.16 10.69
N GLU A 419 12.43 -27.10 11.23
CA GLU A 419 13.10 -28.14 10.43
C GLU A 419 12.08 -29.11 9.81
N PHE A 420 11.04 -29.48 10.55
CA PHE A 420 9.91 -30.28 10.05
C PHE A 420 9.26 -29.61 8.83
N LEU A 421 8.86 -28.34 8.94
CA LEU A 421 8.26 -27.58 7.84
C LEU A 421 9.17 -27.57 6.62
N ALA A 422 10.47 -27.34 6.83
CA ALA A 422 11.42 -27.30 5.73
C ALA A 422 11.56 -28.66 5.02
N LYS A 423 11.53 -29.78 5.77
CA LYS A 423 11.54 -31.13 5.20
C LYS A 423 10.25 -31.45 4.45
N VAL A 424 9.09 -31.08 5.01
CA VAL A 424 7.79 -31.23 4.34
C VAL A 424 7.76 -30.46 3.02
N MET A 425 8.19 -29.19 2.98
CA MET A 425 8.23 -28.40 1.75
C MET A 425 9.04 -29.12 0.66
N LYS A 426 10.23 -29.63 1.00
CA LYS A 426 11.08 -30.40 0.07
C LYS A 426 10.41 -31.69 -0.43
N TYR A 427 9.64 -32.37 0.42
CA TYR A 427 8.95 -33.61 0.07
C TYR A 427 7.66 -33.40 -0.74
N THR A 428 7.06 -32.21 -0.66
CA THR A 428 5.76 -31.86 -1.28
C THR A 428 5.90 -31.11 -2.61
N GLY A 429 7.07 -31.20 -3.26
CA GLY A 429 7.35 -30.61 -4.57
C GLY A 429 6.33 -30.96 -5.66
N THR A 430 6.37 -30.20 -6.75
CA THR A 430 5.40 -30.31 -7.85
C THR A 430 6.06 -30.77 -9.15
N SER A 431 5.25 -31.03 -10.17
CA SER A 431 5.75 -31.36 -11.51
C SER A 431 6.55 -30.24 -12.17
N TYR A 432 6.35 -28.98 -11.73
CA TYR A 432 7.03 -27.82 -12.31
C TYR A 432 8.21 -27.33 -11.48
N TYR A 433 8.10 -27.36 -10.15
CA TYR A 433 9.11 -26.85 -9.22
C TYR A 433 9.27 -27.78 -8.01
N ASN A 434 10.52 -28.08 -7.68
CA ASN A 434 10.87 -28.73 -6.42
C ASN A 434 11.34 -27.69 -5.41
N ALA A 435 11.01 -27.89 -4.14
CA ALA A 435 11.61 -27.12 -3.07
C ALA A 435 12.96 -27.75 -2.69
N VAL A 436 14.00 -26.92 -2.57
CA VAL A 436 15.35 -27.32 -2.19
C VAL A 436 15.82 -26.51 -0.98
N ALA A 437 16.81 -27.03 -0.25
CA ALA A 437 17.42 -26.29 0.84
C ALA A 437 18.16 -25.06 0.30
N THR A 438 18.11 -23.96 1.04
CA THR A 438 18.91 -22.78 0.72
C THR A 438 20.41 -23.02 0.95
N ALA A 439 21.24 -22.32 0.19
CA ALA A 439 22.67 -22.14 0.41
C ALA A 439 22.99 -20.89 1.25
N ALA A 440 22.00 -20.15 1.76
CA ALA A 440 22.23 -19.06 2.71
C ALA A 440 22.84 -19.63 4.01
N GLU A 441 24.05 -19.18 4.35
CA GLU A 441 24.81 -19.72 5.48
C GLU A 441 24.64 -18.88 6.75
N ASN A 442 24.78 -19.54 7.90
CA ASN A 442 24.88 -18.88 9.20
C ASN A 442 26.10 -17.95 9.24
N GLY A 443 25.88 -16.67 9.51
CA GLY A 443 26.94 -15.72 9.84
C GLY A 443 27.42 -15.88 11.28
N ASN A 444 28.41 -15.07 11.68
CA ASN A 444 28.85 -15.01 13.08
C ASN A 444 27.75 -14.48 14.02
N ASP A 445 26.77 -13.76 13.48
CA ASP A 445 25.72 -13.06 14.21
C ASP A 445 24.34 -13.78 14.15
N GLY A 446 24.30 -15.02 13.64
CA GLY A 446 23.11 -15.87 13.59
C GLY A 446 22.70 -16.32 12.18
N TYR A 447 21.54 -16.98 12.09
CA TYR A 447 20.96 -17.37 10.80
C TYR A 447 20.35 -16.15 10.10
N PRO A 448 20.65 -15.93 8.81
CA PRO A 448 19.99 -14.88 8.04
C PRO A 448 18.57 -15.35 7.69
N TYR A 449 17.56 -14.78 8.35
CA TYR A 449 16.18 -14.99 7.93
C TYR A 449 15.81 -13.97 6.84
N PRO A 450 15.17 -14.39 5.74
CA PRO A 450 14.66 -13.44 4.75
C PRO A 450 13.61 -12.50 5.37
N PRO A 451 13.49 -11.25 4.88
CA PRO A 451 12.66 -10.20 5.48
C PRO A 451 11.16 -10.44 5.23
N THR A 452 10.57 -11.43 5.89
CA THR A 452 9.16 -11.82 5.77
C THR A 452 8.43 -11.70 7.11
N PRO A 453 7.08 -11.89 7.16
CA PRO A 453 6.33 -11.90 8.42
C PRO A 453 6.86 -12.86 9.49
N LEU A 454 7.66 -13.87 9.12
CA LEU A 454 8.32 -14.77 10.07
C LEU A 454 9.27 -14.02 11.02
N ASN A 455 9.93 -12.95 10.54
CA ASN A 455 10.79 -12.11 11.39
C ASN A 455 10.01 -11.53 12.57
N SER A 456 8.75 -11.17 12.38
CA SER A 456 7.89 -10.64 13.44
C SER A 456 7.60 -11.68 14.52
N LEU A 457 7.32 -12.92 14.12
CA LEU A 457 7.13 -14.02 15.07
C LEU A 457 8.41 -14.30 15.86
N LEU A 458 9.54 -14.40 15.17
CA LEU A 458 10.85 -14.64 15.79
C LEU A 458 11.23 -13.50 16.75
N SER A 459 11.03 -12.26 16.34
CA SER A 459 11.31 -11.06 17.13
C SER A 459 10.45 -10.99 18.40
N VAL A 460 9.13 -11.18 18.27
CA VAL A 460 8.19 -11.13 19.42
C VAL A 460 8.40 -12.30 20.39
N THR A 461 8.70 -13.50 19.87
CA THR A 461 8.88 -14.69 20.71
C THR A 461 10.31 -14.89 21.19
N GLY A 462 11.27 -14.06 20.75
CA GLY A 462 12.70 -14.26 21.03
C GLY A 462 13.26 -15.55 20.43
N GLY A 463 12.72 -15.99 19.29
CA GLY A 463 13.10 -17.23 18.60
C GLY A 463 12.52 -18.51 19.20
N ASN A 464 11.65 -18.42 20.20
CA ASN A 464 11.04 -19.61 20.83
C ASN A 464 10.08 -20.36 19.89
N VAL A 465 9.45 -19.64 18.95
CA VAL A 465 8.61 -20.23 17.91
C VAL A 465 9.27 -19.96 16.56
N ASP A 466 9.63 -21.04 15.86
CA ASP A 466 10.34 -20.98 14.58
C ASP A 466 9.40 -21.27 13.40
N GLY A 467 9.94 -21.18 12.19
CA GLY A 467 9.20 -21.36 10.95
C GLY A 467 10.07 -21.67 9.75
N ALA A 468 9.46 -21.61 8.58
CA ALA A 468 10.15 -21.77 7.30
C ALA A 468 9.62 -20.79 6.25
N VAL A 469 10.49 -20.35 5.35
CA VAL A 469 10.13 -19.45 4.23
C VAL A 469 10.36 -20.17 2.91
N LEU A 470 9.34 -20.24 2.06
CA LEU A 470 9.46 -20.69 0.67
C LEU A 470 9.70 -19.48 -0.24
N THR A 471 10.79 -19.47 -0.99
CA THR A 471 11.20 -18.31 -1.78
C THR A 471 11.51 -18.67 -3.23
N GLY A 472 11.39 -17.66 -4.11
CA GLY A 472 11.90 -17.75 -5.48
C GLY A 472 13.40 -17.52 -5.60
N TYR A 473 14.11 -17.29 -4.49
CA TYR A 473 15.53 -16.93 -4.47
C TYR A 473 16.31 -17.75 -3.44
N ASP A 474 17.57 -18.01 -3.74
CA ASP A 474 18.47 -18.72 -2.83
C ASP A 474 19.19 -17.74 -1.89
N TYR A 475 20.45 -17.40 -2.17
CA TYR A 475 21.27 -16.55 -1.31
C TYR A 475 21.02 -15.04 -1.49
N VAL A 476 20.47 -14.59 -2.62
CA VAL A 476 20.15 -13.17 -2.91
C VAL A 476 18.92 -13.07 -3.82
N PHE A 477 18.21 -11.94 -3.72
CA PHE A 477 17.06 -11.62 -4.58
C PHE A 477 17.42 -11.62 -6.07
N THR A 478 16.39 -11.84 -6.90
CA THR A 478 16.52 -11.81 -8.35
C THR A 478 16.80 -10.38 -8.86
N LYS A 479 17.79 -10.22 -9.73
CA LYS A 479 18.05 -8.93 -10.40
C LYS A 479 17.03 -8.60 -11.50
N ARG A 480 16.25 -9.60 -11.96
CA ARG A 480 15.27 -9.45 -13.05
C ARG A 480 14.07 -8.59 -12.68
N SER A 481 13.77 -8.49 -11.39
CA SER A 481 12.71 -7.64 -10.85
C SER A 481 13.29 -6.88 -9.67
N PRO A 482 13.81 -5.65 -9.87
CA PRO A 482 14.54 -4.93 -8.84
C PRO A 482 13.66 -4.68 -7.60
N TYR A 483 14.20 -5.01 -6.43
CA TYR A 483 13.49 -4.89 -5.16
C TYR A 483 13.08 -3.44 -4.88
N GLN A 484 11.87 -3.23 -4.38
CA GLN A 484 11.25 -1.94 -4.05
C GLN A 484 11.37 -0.89 -5.18
N SER A 485 11.10 -1.29 -6.42
CA SER A 485 11.26 -0.42 -7.59
C SER A 485 9.95 -0.20 -8.34
N HIS A 486 9.81 0.97 -8.95
CA HIS A 486 8.74 1.27 -9.91
C HIS A 486 8.88 0.48 -11.22
N SER A 487 10.04 -0.11 -11.48
CA SER A 487 10.38 -0.86 -12.69
C SER A 487 10.18 -2.38 -12.57
N GLN A 488 9.50 -2.88 -11.53
CA GLN A 488 9.29 -4.31 -11.34
C GLN A 488 8.56 -4.99 -12.51
N SER A 489 9.00 -6.21 -12.81
CA SER A 489 8.53 -6.98 -13.97
C SER A 489 7.06 -7.34 -13.83
N GLN A 490 6.29 -7.12 -14.90
CA GLN A 490 4.91 -7.62 -15.01
C GLN A 490 4.84 -9.07 -15.53
N ASN A 491 5.97 -9.62 -15.98
CA ASN A 491 6.05 -10.99 -16.49
C ASN A 491 6.34 -11.96 -15.34
N THR A 492 5.28 -12.41 -14.67
CA THR A 492 5.37 -13.38 -13.58
C THR A 492 5.23 -14.82 -14.09
N ASN A 493 5.93 -15.75 -13.43
CA ASN A 493 5.94 -17.17 -13.74
C ASN A 493 4.79 -17.88 -13.00
N LEU A 494 3.64 -18.04 -13.66
CA LEU A 494 2.48 -18.69 -13.05
C LEU A 494 2.71 -20.16 -12.67
N LYS A 495 3.67 -20.87 -13.29
CA LYS A 495 4.05 -22.22 -12.86
C LYS A 495 4.72 -22.21 -11.49
N SER A 496 5.57 -21.22 -11.25
CA SER A 496 6.22 -21.00 -9.95
C SER A 496 5.18 -20.65 -8.88
N VAL A 497 4.27 -19.73 -9.19
CA VAL A 497 3.20 -19.34 -8.26
C VAL A 497 2.25 -20.50 -7.96
N ALA A 498 1.82 -21.27 -8.97
CA ALA A 498 0.97 -22.44 -8.78
C ALA A 498 1.65 -23.54 -7.95
N SER A 499 2.95 -23.75 -8.18
CA SER A 499 3.74 -24.70 -7.39
C SER A 499 3.90 -24.24 -5.95
N SER A 500 4.15 -22.95 -5.74
CA SER A 500 4.23 -22.35 -4.41
C SER A 500 2.91 -22.49 -3.66
N ALA A 501 1.78 -22.19 -4.29
CA ALA A 501 0.45 -22.40 -3.70
C ALA A 501 0.21 -23.87 -3.29
N THR A 502 0.62 -24.82 -4.13
CA THR A 502 0.50 -26.26 -3.86
C THR A 502 1.37 -26.68 -2.67
N ILE A 503 2.65 -26.29 -2.66
CA ILE A 503 3.60 -26.62 -1.58
C ILE A 503 3.12 -25.99 -0.27
N MET A 504 2.69 -24.73 -0.29
CA MET A 504 2.18 -24.04 0.90
C MET A 504 0.92 -24.70 1.46
N ALA A 505 -0.04 -25.10 0.62
CA ALA A 505 -1.26 -25.79 1.05
C ALA A 505 -0.96 -27.16 1.67
N ARG A 506 -0.10 -27.96 1.01
CA ARG A 506 0.33 -29.28 1.51
C ARG A 506 1.12 -29.16 2.81
N THR A 507 2.01 -28.19 2.89
CA THR A 507 2.81 -27.96 4.10
C THR A 507 1.94 -27.51 5.26
N ALA A 508 0.97 -26.63 5.04
CA ALA A 508 0.02 -26.22 6.06
C ALA A 508 -0.80 -27.41 6.60
N LEU A 509 -1.31 -28.29 5.71
CA LEU A 509 -2.04 -29.49 6.11
C LEU A 509 -1.17 -30.51 6.86
N ALA A 510 0.06 -30.73 6.39
CA ALA A 510 1.01 -31.61 7.06
C ALA A 510 1.37 -31.10 8.46
N ALA A 511 1.58 -29.79 8.61
CA ALA A 511 1.84 -29.16 9.90
C ALA A 511 0.62 -29.18 10.83
N ALA A 512 -0.59 -29.11 10.28
CA ALA A 512 -1.80 -29.32 11.06
C ALA A 512 -1.93 -30.77 11.57
N TYR A 513 -1.55 -31.74 10.73
CA TYR A 513 -1.57 -33.17 11.02
C TYR A 513 -0.53 -33.62 12.06
N ASP A 514 0.60 -32.91 12.17
CA ASP A 514 1.66 -33.24 13.11
C ASP A 514 1.19 -33.24 14.56
N ASP A 515 1.41 -34.34 15.27
CA ASP A 515 1.01 -34.55 16.67
C ASP A 515 2.15 -34.28 17.67
N GLY A 516 3.23 -33.63 17.21
CA GLY A 516 4.43 -33.33 17.98
C GLY A 516 5.54 -34.38 17.85
N GLU A 517 5.36 -35.45 17.07
CA GLU A 517 6.43 -36.40 16.74
C GLU A 517 7.36 -35.89 15.63
N TYR A 518 6.95 -34.88 14.85
CA TYR A 518 7.72 -34.30 13.75
C TYR A 518 8.07 -35.30 12.63
N ASP A 519 7.19 -36.28 12.37
CA ASP A 519 7.32 -37.23 11.25
C ASP A 519 6.88 -36.57 9.93
N TYR A 520 7.84 -35.88 9.31
CA TYR A 520 7.63 -35.16 8.06
C TYR A 520 7.23 -36.09 6.89
N GLU A 521 7.66 -37.36 6.86
CA GLU A 521 7.37 -38.26 5.73
C GLU A 521 5.91 -38.70 5.77
N THR A 522 5.42 -39.09 6.94
CA THR A 522 4.02 -39.46 7.14
C THR A 522 3.10 -38.26 6.92
N ALA A 523 3.42 -37.11 7.53
CA ALA A 523 2.62 -35.89 7.39
C ALA A 523 2.58 -35.37 5.95
N ALA A 524 3.72 -35.35 5.25
CA ALA A 524 3.77 -34.93 3.84
C ALA A 524 3.05 -35.92 2.92
N THR A 525 3.10 -37.22 3.20
CA THR A 525 2.35 -38.24 2.44
C THR A 525 0.85 -38.07 2.63
N TYR A 526 0.38 -37.82 3.85
CA TYR A 526 -1.02 -37.48 4.13
C TYR A 526 -1.46 -36.26 3.31
N ALA A 527 -0.67 -35.18 3.34
CA ALA A 527 -1.00 -33.96 2.63
C ALA A 527 -0.95 -34.10 1.09
N ASN A 528 0.01 -34.84 0.54
CA ASN A 528 0.12 -35.11 -0.90
C ASN A 528 -1.09 -35.90 -1.43
N ASN A 529 -1.63 -36.82 -0.63
CA ASN A 529 -2.81 -37.60 -0.99
C ASN A 529 -4.10 -36.77 -0.90
N ALA A 530 -4.16 -35.83 0.03
CA ALA A 530 -5.33 -34.97 0.22
C ALA A 530 -5.39 -33.82 -0.79
N ILE A 531 -4.28 -33.12 -1.03
CA ILE A 531 -4.24 -31.89 -1.81
C ILE A 531 -3.60 -32.12 -3.19
N PRO A 532 -4.38 -31.96 -4.29
CA PRO A 532 -3.87 -32.11 -5.64
C PRO A 532 -2.95 -30.95 -6.02
N GLU A 533 -2.13 -31.17 -7.05
CA GLU A 533 -1.30 -30.13 -7.63
C GLU A 533 -2.15 -29.11 -8.41
N LEU A 534 -1.93 -27.82 -8.15
CA LEU A 534 -2.60 -26.74 -8.88
C LEU A 534 -2.02 -26.57 -10.29
N SER A 535 -2.88 -26.60 -11.30
CA SER A 535 -2.49 -26.25 -12.67
C SER A 535 -2.24 -24.75 -12.81
N TYR A 536 -1.16 -24.38 -13.51
CA TYR A 536 -0.89 -22.98 -13.87
C TYR A 536 -1.92 -22.40 -14.86
N GLU A 537 -2.77 -23.24 -15.45
CA GLU A 537 -3.87 -22.86 -16.35
C GLU A 537 -5.22 -22.77 -15.62
N ASN A 538 -5.25 -22.94 -14.29
CA ASN A 538 -6.46 -22.80 -13.50
C ASN A 538 -7.11 -21.42 -13.75
N GLU A 539 -8.40 -21.39 -14.10
CA GLU A 539 -9.09 -20.16 -14.51
C GLU A 539 -9.06 -19.07 -13.43
N LEU A 540 -9.27 -19.45 -12.16
CA LEU A 540 -9.24 -18.53 -11.03
C LEU A 540 -7.83 -17.97 -10.78
N LEU A 541 -6.80 -18.83 -10.85
CA LEU A 541 -5.39 -18.40 -10.75
C LEU A 541 -5.07 -17.35 -11.83
N VAL A 542 -5.45 -17.61 -13.09
CA VAL A 542 -5.18 -16.72 -14.23
C VAL A 542 -5.94 -15.41 -14.10
N GLU A 543 -7.21 -15.45 -13.69
CA GLU A 543 -8.02 -14.24 -13.49
C GLU A 543 -7.47 -13.39 -12.33
N LEU A 544 -7.11 -14.00 -11.20
CA LEU A 544 -6.48 -13.31 -10.07
C LEU A 544 -5.11 -12.75 -10.43
N ALA A 545 -4.29 -13.49 -11.18
CA ALA A 545 -3.02 -12.99 -11.68
C ALA A 545 -3.21 -11.72 -12.52
N ASN A 546 -4.17 -11.71 -13.44
CA ASN A 546 -4.47 -10.52 -14.23
C ASN A 546 -4.93 -9.35 -13.33
N CYS A 547 -5.73 -9.61 -12.29
CA CYS A 547 -6.12 -8.59 -11.32
C CYS A 547 -4.93 -8.00 -10.55
N LEU A 548 -4.04 -8.86 -10.06
CA LEU A 548 -2.96 -8.47 -9.14
C LEU A 548 -1.73 -7.90 -9.86
N PHE A 549 -1.46 -8.32 -11.10
CA PHE A 549 -0.31 -7.82 -11.87
C PHE A 549 -0.70 -6.74 -12.89
N VAL A 550 -1.87 -6.82 -13.53
CA VAL A 550 -2.19 -5.95 -14.68
C VAL A 550 -3.25 -4.90 -14.37
N ASN A 551 -4.39 -5.31 -13.78
CA ASN A 551 -5.53 -4.43 -13.58
C ASN A 551 -6.20 -4.67 -12.21
N GLY A 552 -5.77 -3.89 -11.23
CA GLY A 552 -6.33 -3.86 -9.88
C GLY A 552 -7.77 -3.37 -9.78
N ASN A 553 -8.34 -2.85 -10.87
CA ASN A 553 -9.76 -2.53 -11.01
C ASN A 553 -10.60 -3.67 -11.60
N CYS A 554 -10.05 -4.88 -11.69
CA CYS A 554 -10.74 -6.00 -12.31
C CYS A 554 -12.09 -6.32 -11.63
N LYS A 555 -12.98 -6.93 -12.41
CA LYS A 555 -14.31 -7.33 -11.97
C LYS A 555 -14.27 -8.31 -10.80
N LEU A 556 -13.34 -9.27 -10.80
CA LEU A 556 -13.22 -10.28 -9.76
C LEU A 556 -13.02 -9.65 -8.38
N LEU A 557 -11.96 -8.85 -8.20
CA LEU A 557 -11.69 -8.15 -6.94
C LEU A 557 -12.86 -7.24 -6.54
N ASN A 558 -13.46 -6.53 -7.51
CA ASN A 558 -14.61 -5.68 -7.23
C ASN A 558 -15.83 -6.48 -6.74
N ASN A 559 -16.11 -7.65 -7.29
CA ASN A 559 -17.23 -8.49 -6.88
C ASN A 559 -17.06 -8.95 -5.42
N TYR A 560 -15.88 -9.50 -5.08
CA TYR A 560 -15.58 -9.94 -3.72
C TYR A 560 -15.63 -8.78 -2.72
N ALA A 561 -15.00 -7.64 -3.05
CA ALA A 561 -15.01 -6.47 -2.18
C ALA A 561 -16.40 -5.85 -2.00
N SER A 562 -17.22 -5.82 -3.07
CA SER A 562 -18.58 -5.26 -3.00
C SER A 562 -19.50 -6.14 -2.15
N MET A 563 -19.35 -7.46 -2.23
CA MET A 563 -20.10 -8.37 -1.35
C MET A 563 -19.70 -8.16 0.11
N GLU A 564 -18.40 -7.96 0.37
CA GLU A 564 -17.94 -7.70 1.72
C GLU A 564 -18.43 -6.36 2.28
N ALA A 565 -18.43 -5.32 1.46
CA ALA A 565 -19.03 -4.03 1.83
C ALA A 565 -20.53 -4.18 2.16
N ALA A 566 -21.26 -5.01 1.41
CA ALA A 566 -22.68 -5.30 1.71
C ALA A 566 -22.84 -6.09 3.02
N ASN A 567 -21.94 -7.05 3.31
CA ASN A 567 -21.92 -7.77 4.59
C ASN A 567 -21.65 -6.81 5.77
N ASP A 568 -20.67 -5.94 5.65
CA ASP A 568 -20.30 -4.98 6.70
C ASP A 568 -21.39 -3.91 6.89
N GLN A 569 -22.02 -3.43 5.81
CA GLN A 569 -23.16 -2.51 5.88
C GLN A 569 -24.32 -3.12 6.68
N ASP A 570 -24.64 -4.39 6.40
CA ASP A 570 -25.71 -5.11 7.06
C ASP A 570 -25.43 -5.34 8.55
N LYS A 571 -24.16 -5.61 8.91
CA LYS A 571 -23.72 -5.80 10.29
C LYS A 571 -23.71 -4.49 11.08
N THR A 572 -23.08 -3.46 10.53
CA THR A 572 -22.83 -2.19 11.25
C THR A 572 -24.01 -1.22 11.21
N GLY A 573 -24.92 -1.39 10.24
CA GLY A 573 -26.08 -0.54 10.03
C GLY A 573 -25.78 0.77 9.28
N PHE A 574 -24.58 0.94 8.71
CA PHE A 574 -24.24 2.08 7.86
C PHE A 574 -23.32 1.68 6.72
N ASP A 575 -23.41 2.41 5.60
CA ASP A 575 -22.64 2.11 4.40
C ASP A 575 -21.21 2.66 4.52
N ILE A 576 -20.24 1.75 4.53
CA ILE A 576 -18.81 2.06 4.49
C ILE A 576 -18.29 1.97 3.04
N GLY A 577 -19.00 1.28 2.14
CA GLY A 577 -18.61 1.11 0.75
C GLY A 577 -17.33 0.29 0.53
N THR A 578 -16.89 0.28 -0.72
CA THR A 578 -15.61 -0.33 -1.10
C THR A 578 -14.47 0.66 -0.96
N GLY A 579 -13.32 0.19 -0.45
CA GLY A 579 -12.13 1.01 -0.31
C GLY A 579 -11.41 1.29 -1.62
N GLN A 580 -10.28 1.97 -1.53
CA GLN A 580 -9.45 2.32 -2.68
C GLN A 580 -9.05 1.08 -3.48
N ALA A 581 -9.09 1.20 -4.80
CA ALA A 581 -8.59 0.18 -5.71
C ALA A 581 -7.07 0.15 -5.74
N LEU A 582 -6.50 -1.01 -6.09
CA LEU A 582 -5.09 -1.10 -6.47
C LEU A 582 -4.76 -0.25 -7.72
N GLY A 583 -5.72 0.05 -8.59
CA GLY A 583 -5.49 0.88 -9.78
C GLY A 583 -5.03 0.10 -11.03
N MET A 584 -4.61 0.82 -12.07
CA MET A 584 -4.05 0.25 -13.31
C MET A 584 -2.87 1.13 -13.79
N PRO A 585 -1.61 0.66 -13.67
CA PRO A 585 -1.21 -0.61 -13.07
C PRO A 585 -1.53 -0.67 -11.56
N PRO A 586 -1.56 -1.87 -10.95
CA PRO A 586 -1.70 -2.05 -9.51
C PRO A 586 -0.64 -1.26 -8.72
N ASN A 587 -1.05 -0.70 -7.59
CA ASN A 587 -0.23 0.04 -6.65
C ASN A 587 -0.39 -0.58 -5.25
N TYR A 588 0.72 -1.10 -4.71
CA TYR A 588 0.81 -1.80 -3.43
C TYR A 588 1.40 -0.94 -2.30
N TYR A 589 1.43 0.38 -2.46
CA TYR A 589 1.81 1.28 -1.38
C TYR A 589 0.81 1.20 -0.22
N VAL A 590 1.31 1.13 1.02
CA VAL A 590 0.49 1.05 2.22
C VAL A 590 -0.39 2.30 2.43
N GLY A 591 0.14 3.48 2.17
CA GLY A 591 -0.56 4.74 2.41
C GLY A 591 -0.78 5.07 3.88
N ILE A 592 -1.51 6.16 4.12
CA ILE A 592 -1.79 6.69 5.45
C ILE A 592 -2.86 5.92 6.20
N TYR A 593 -2.65 5.67 7.49
CA TYR A 593 -3.63 5.05 8.37
C TYR A 593 -4.70 6.06 8.79
N HIS A 594 -5.81 6.07 8.07
CA HIS A 594 -6.93 6.98 8.26
C HIS A 594 -8.28 6.27 8.04
N MET A 595 -9.40 6.87 8.43
CA MET A 595 -10.75 6.28 8.31
C MET A 595 -11.05 5.72 6.92
N SER A 596 -10.57 6.40 5.88
CA SER A 596 -10.75 6.06 4.47
C SER A 596 -9.73 5.06 3.92
N ASN A 597 -8.73 4.69 4.73
CA ASN A 597 -7.62 3.81 4.36
C ASN A 597 -7.24 2.91 5.54
N GLY A 598 -8.24 2.30 6.18
CA GLY A 598 -8.03 1.20 7.11
C GLY A 598 -8.04 1.52 8.61
N GLN A 599 -8.03 2.76 9.07
CA GLN A 599 -8.17 3.05 10.51
C GLN A 599 -9.58 2.69 10.98
N PRO A 600 -9.73 1.80 11.99
CA PRO A 600 -11.01 1.56 12.63
C PRO A 600 -11.54 2.81 13.31
N PHE A 601 -12.85 2.92 13.41
CA PHE A 601 -13.54 3.98 14.11
C PHE A 601 -14.74 3.41 14.86
N VAL A 602 -15.16 4.12 15.90
CA VAL A 602 -16.35 3.78 16.67
C VAL A 602 -17.38 4.90 16.55
N LYS A 603 -18.61 4.49 16.26
CA LYS A 603 -19.78 5.36 16.26
C LYS A 603 -20.41 5.35 17.65
N VAL A 604 -20.57 6.54 18.24
CA VAL A 604 -21.31 6.71 19.50
C VAL A 604 -22.34 7.82 19.30
N GLY A 605 -23.61 7.43 19.27
CA GLY A 605 -24.73 8.27 18.86
C GLY A 605 -24.58 8.75 17.42
N SER A 606 -24.29 10.04 17.24
CA SER A 606 -24.09 10.69 15.94
C SER A 606 -22.63 11.08 15.67
N LYS A 607 -21.71 10.74 16.58
CA LYS A 607 -20.29 11.09 16.50
C LYS A 607 -19.44 9.88 16.18
N TRP A 608 -18.29 10.15 15.57
CA TRP A 608 -17.31 9.15 15.16
C TRP A 608 -15.98 9.46 15.86
N TYR A 609 -15.34 8.41 16.37
CA TYR A 609 -14.07 8.51 17.08
C TYR A 609 -13.08 7.48 16.55
N GLY A 610 -11.78 7.82 16.54
CA GLY A 610 -10.72 6.87 16.21
C GLY A 610 -10.45 5.87 17.35
N SER A 611 -10.71 6.28 18.59
CA SER A 611 -10.80 5.45 19.80
C SER A 611 -11.72 6.17 20.79
N TYR A 612 -12.26 5.45 21.77
CA TYR A 612 -13.22 5.99 22.73
C TYR A 612 -12.99 5.38 24.11
N ASP A 613 -13.09 6.16 25.17
CA ASP A 613 -12.95 5.68 26.56
C ASP A 613 -14.14 6.13 27.45
N GLY A 614 -15.17 6.73 26.83
CA GLY A 614 -16.35 7.21 27.54
C GLY A 614 -17.39 6.13 27.80
N GLU A 615 -18.39 6.47 28.60
CA GLU A 615 -19.45 5.54 29.02
C GLU A 615 -20.71 5.58 28.13
N ASP A 616 -20.71 6.33 27.01
CA ASP A 616 -21.92 6.49 26.19
C ASP A 616 -22.14 5.36 25.18
N TYR A 617 -21.11 4.56 24.88
CA TYR A 617 -21.24 3.44 23.96
C TYR A 617 -22.28 2.43 24.47
N GLY A 618 -23.20 2.03 23.61
CA GLY A 618 -24.25 1.06 23.93
C GLY A 618 -25.55 1.69 24.43
N LYS A 619 -25.57 3.00 24.72
CA LYS A 619 -26.83 3.72 25.02
C LYS A 619 -27.73 3.76 23.79
N SER A 620 -27.16 3.97 22.59
CA SER A 620 -27.89 3.92 21.33
C SER A 620 -27.86 2.51 20.71
N LYS A 621 -28.89 2.14 19.94
CA LYS A 621 -28.90 0.88 19.16
C LYS A 621 -27.97 0.91 17.94
N GLY A 622 -27.60 2.11 17.48
CA GLY A 622 -26.78 2.30 16.29
C GLY A 622 -25.31 2.54 16.58
N ASP A 623 -24.86 2.30 17.82
CA ASP A 623 -23.44 2.38 18.17
C ASP A 623 -22.74 1.12 17.66
N SER A 624 -21.65 1.29 16.92
CA SER A 624 -20.95 0.18 16.28
C SER A 624 -19.54 0.58 15.87
N PHE A 625 -18.71 -0.44 15.69
CA PHE A 625 -17.38 -0.29 15.13
C PHE A 625 -17.48 -0.35 13.59
N GLY A 626 -16.63 0.42 12.93
CA GLY A 626 -16.49 0.40 11.47
C GLY A 626 -15.02 0.47 11.09
N MET A 627 -14.73 0.00 9.88
CA MET A 627 -13.41 0.08 9.28
C MET A 627 -13.57 0.00 7.76
N GLN A 628 -12.84 0.81 7.01
CA GLN A 628 -12.82 0.76 5.54
C GLN A 628 -11.43 0.28 5.07
N PRO A 629 -11.21 -1.02 4.88
CA PRO A 629 -10.00 -1.54 4.25
C PRO A 629 -9.95 -1.16 2.76
N LYS A 630 -8.78 -1.24 2.12
CA LYS A 630 -8.71 -1.11 0.65
C LYS A 630 -9.41 -2.32 0.00
N ARG A 631 -9.71 -2.18 -1.30
CA ARG A 631 -10.49 -3.17 -2.05
C ARG A 631 -9.86 -4.56 -2.02
N LEU A 632 -8.53 -4.66 -2.07
CA LEU A 632 -7.85 -5.95 -2.06
C LEU A 632 -8.12 -6.71 -0.75
N GLN A 633 -8.04 -6.04 0.40
CA GLN A 633 -8.25 -6.62 1.72
C GLN A 633 -9.71 -7.05 1.90
N GLN A 634 -10.67 -6.23 1.43
CA GLN A 634 -12.08 -6.62 1.39
C GLN A 634 -12.29 -7.87 0.51
N ALA A 635 -11.63 -7.91 -0.65
CA ALA A 635 -11.70 -9.07 -1.54
C ALA A 635 -11.08 -10.32 -0.90
N LEU A 636 -9.90 -10.21 -0.29
CA LEU A 636 -9.22 -11.31 0.40
C LEU A 636 -10.05 -11.87 1.55
N ARG A 637 -10.67 -11.02 2.37
CA ARG A 637 -11.56 -11.47 3.46
C ARG A 637 -12.73 -12.29 2.92
N ASN A 638 -13.39 -11.80 1.87
CA ASN A 638 -14.49 -12.53 1.25
C ASN A 638 -14.04 -13.79 0.51
N MET A 639 -12.84 -13.79 -0.09
CA MET A 639 -12.23 -14.99 -0.67
C MET A 639 -11.98 -16.05 0.39
N LEU A 640 -11.49 -15.69 1.58
CA LEU A 640 -11.35 -16.65 2.69
C LEU A 640 -12.71 -17.24 3.11
N HIS A 641 -13.77 -16.43 3.16
CA HIS A 641 -15.13 -16.94 3.36
C HIS A 641 -15.54 -17.94 2.27
N SER A 642 -15.33 -17.59 1.00
CA SER A 642 -15.72 -18.42 -0.13
C SER A 642 -14.90 -19.71 -0.27
N PHE A 643 -13.61 -19.66 0.04
CA PHE A 643 -12.67 -20.75 -0.21
C PHE A 643 -12.63 -21.73 0.94
N LEU A 644 -12.57 -21.23 2.18
CA LEU A 644 -12.49 -22.07 3.38
C LEU A 644 -13.89 -22.34 3.96
N GLY A 645 -14.82 -21.38 3.86
CA GLY A 645 -16.14 -21.49 4.49
C GLY A 645 -17.19 -22.27 3.68
N LYS A 646 -16.88 -22.70 2.45
CA LYS A 646 -17.71 -23.64 1.68
C LYS A 646 -17.42 -25.10 2.02
N GLY A 647 -16.24 -25.40 2.55
CA GLY A 647 -15.80 -26.74 2.93
C GLY A 647 -16.43 -27.26 4.22
N SER A 648 -17.15 -26.42 4.97
CA SER A 648 -18.10 -26.88 5.99
C SER A 648 -19.02 -27.89 5.32
N SER A 649 -19.22 -29.06 5.90
CA SER A 649 -19.87 -30.24 5.30
C SER A 649 -21.31 -30.01 4.79
N MET A 650 -21.84 -28.78 4.85
CA MET A 650 -23.17 -28.34 4.41
C MET A 650 -24.24 -29.36 4.78
N VAL A 651 -24.07 -30.03 5.92
CA VAL A 651 -25.02 -30.99 6.43
C VAL A 651 -26.00 -30.27 7.34
N ASP A 652 -27.28 -30.59 7.24
CA ASP A 652 -28.25 -30.10 8.21
C ASP A 652 -28.07 -30.80 9.57
N GLN A 653 -28.91 -30.44 10.54
CA GLN A 653 -28.90 -31.03 11.88
C GLN A 653 -29.20 -32.54 11.90
N ASN A 654 -29.65 -33.12 10.77
CA ASN A 654 -29.93 -34.54 10.60
C ASN A 654 -28.81 -35.28 9.86
N GLY A 655 -27.77 -34.58 9.41
CA GLY A 655 -26.66 -35.14 8.65
C GLY A 655 -26.92 -35.24 7.13
N ASP A 656 -27.97 -34.59 6.62
CA ASP A 656 -28.29 -34.59 5.19
C ASP A 656 -27.58 -33.45 4.47
N GLU A 657 -26.98 -33.70 3.29
CA GLU A 657 -26.38 -32.65 2.45
C GLU A 657 -27.42 -31.57 2.05
N VAL A 658 -27.07 -30.32 2.27
CA VAL A 658 -27.90 -29.13 2.01
C VAL A 658 -27.28 -28.30 0.90
N SER A 659 -28.12 -27.84 -0.02
CA SER A 659 -27.66 -26.86 -1.02
C SER A 659 -27.43 -25.47 -0.40
N PRO A 660 -26.36 -24.76 -0.80
CA PRO A 660 -26.09 -23.41 -0.30
C PRO A 660 -27.27 -22.47 -0.52
N ARG A 661 -27.71 -21.77 0.53
CA ARG A 661 -28.77 -20.76 0.43
C ARG A 661 -28.27 -19.53 -0.30
N LYS A 662 -29.06 -19.00 -1.25
CA LYS A 662 -28.76 -17.73 -1.90
C LYS A 662 -28.81 -16.56 -0.93
N CYS A 663 -27.87 -15.64 -1.04
CA CYS A 663 -27.79 -14.43 -0.23
C CYS A 663 -27.35 -13.23 -1.08
N SER A 664 -27.58 -12.05 -0.52
CA SER A 664 -27.07 -10.77 -1.06
C SER A 664 -26.26 -9.99 -0.02
N SER A 665 -26.23 -10.49 1.22
CA SER A 665 -25.63 -9.84 2.40
C SER A 665 -25.69 -10.79 3.61
N ALA A 666 -24.96 -10.45 4.67
CA ALA A 666 -24.84 -11.28 5.88
C ALA A 666 -26.17 -11.54 6.61
N ASN A 667 -27.11 -10.58 6.63
CA ASN A 667 -28.40 -10.79 7.31
C ASN A 667 -29.25 -11.89 6.67
N LYS A 668 -29.01 -12.20 5.38
CA LYS A 668 -29.65 -13.32 4.69
C LYS A 668 -29.06 -14.67 5.06
N CYS A 669 -28.09 -14.72 5.98
CA CYS A 669 -27.38 -15.91 6.42
C CYS A 669 -27.56 -16.24 7.91
N LEU A 670 -28.28 -15.43 8.70
CA LEU A 670 -28.33 -15.55 10.18
C LEU A 670 -28.88 -16.89 10.74
N ASP A 671 -29.79 -17.54 10.04
CA ASP A 671 -30.47 -18.79 10.42
C ASP A 671 -29.88 -20.05 9.74
N ILE A 672 -28.65 -19.96 9.23
CA ILE A 672 -27.95 -21.12 8.66
C ILE A 672 -27.51 -22.07 9.78
N SER A 673 -27.95 -23.33 9.70
CA SER A 673 -27.66 -24.35 10.71
C SER A 673 -26.28 -25.01 10.58
N TYR A 674 -25.69 -25.05 9.39
CA TYR A 674 -24.40 -25.72 9.13
C TYR A 674 -23.18 -24.88 9.52
N CYS A 675 -23.38 -23.65 9.99
CA CYS A 675 -22.35 -22.83 10.64
C CYS A 675 -22.72 -22.62 12.12
N GLY A 676 -23.44 -23.57 12.72
CA GLY A 676 -24.11 -23.43 14.01
C GLY A 676 -23.36 -24.01 15.21
N GLU A 677 -22.12 -24.48 15.04
CA GLU A 677 -21.27 -24.85 16.18
C GLU A 677 -20.86 -23.60 16.97
N ASP A 678 -20.66 -23.75 18.29
CA ASP A 678 -20.40 -22.63 19.19
C ASP A 678 -19.18 -21.80 18.74
N ALA A 679 -19.45 -20.56 18.30
CA ALA A 679 -18.54 -19.52 17.76
C ALA A 679 -18.39 -19.41 16.24
N ASP A 680 -19.02 -20.26 15.45
CA ASP A 680 -19.14 -20.07 14.01
C ASP A 680 -20.33 -19.15 13.66
N SER A 681 -20.25 -18.46 12.52
CA SER A 681 -21.31 -17.57 12.03
C SER A 681 -21.34 -17.60 10.52
N ALA A 682 -22.52 -17.45 9.92
CA ALA A 682 -22.64 -17.45 8.46
C ALA A 682 -22.60 -16.03 7.87
N THR A 683 -21.99 -15.92 6.69
CA THR A 683 -21.89 -14.67 5.92
C THR A 683 -22.18 -14.94 4.43
N CYS A 684 -22.30 -13.88 3.62
CA CYS A 684 -22.53 -14.02 2.19
C CYS A 684 -21.21 -14.00 1.40
N SER A 685 -21.02 -15.01 0.56
CA SER A 685 -19.90 -15.08 -0.40
C SER A 685 -20.18 -14.29 -1.68
N ALA A 686 -19.13 -13.93 -2.41
CA ALA A 686 -19.22 -13.30 -3.74
C ALA A 686 -20.00 -14.13 -4.77
N ASP A 687 -20.12 -15.43 -4.56
CA ASP A 687 -20.93 -16.33 -5.38
C ASP A 687 -22.43 -16.26 -5.05
N ASN A 688 -22.84 -15.31 -4.19
CA ASN A 688 -24.21 -15.08 -3.72
C ASN A 688 -24.79 -16.29 -2.98
N VAL A 689 -23.95 -17.00 -2.22
CA VAL A 689 -24.37 -18.11 -1.36
C VAL A 689 -23.86 -17.93 0.06
N CYS A 690 -24.65 -18.36 1.05
CA CYS A 690 -24.25 -18.37 2.44
C CYS A 690 -23.11 -19.37 2.64
N VAL A 691 -22.10 -18.94 3.39
CA VAL A 691 -20.90 -19.71 3.74
C VAL A 691 -20.52 -19.39 5.18
N CYS A 692 -19.72 -20.24 5.81
CA CYS A 692 -19.27 -19.97 7.17
C CYS A 692 -18.16 -18.90 7.18
N GLN A 693 -18.16 -18.06 8.22
CA GLN A 693 -17.29 -16.91 8.32
C GLN A 693 -15.88 -17.35 8.73
N ARG A 694 -14.97 -17.40 7.76
CA ARG A 694 -13.56 -17.75 8.00
C ARG A 694 -12.58 -16.57 8.06
N GLY A 695 -12.84 -15.46 7.36
CA GLY A 695 -11.97 -14.27 7.27
C GLY A 695 -12.28 -13.14 8.26
N PHE A 696 -11.24 -12.49 8.74
CA PHE A 696 -11.27 -11.40 9.71
C PHE A 696 -10.26 -10.33 9.32
N TYR A 697 -10.46 -9.13 9.85
CA TYR A 697 -9.51 -8.05 9.73
C TYR A 697 -8.68 -7.90 11.00
N HIS A 698 -7.47 -7.40 10.85
CA HIS A 698 -6.64 -6.93 11.93
C HIS A 698 -6.00 -5.59 11.55
N ILE A 699 -5.76 -4.73 12.52
CA ILE A 699 -5.10 -3.45 12.25
C ILE A 699 -3.64 -3.68 11.84
N ALA A 700 -3.13 -2.84 10.93
CA ALA A 700 -1.72 -2.75 10.57
C ALA A 700 -1.24 -1.34 10.93
N LEU A 701 -0.60 -1.22 12.10
CA LEU A 701 -0.13 0.04 12.66
C LEU A 701 1.10 -0.25 13.54
N ASP A 702 2.05 0.68 13.55
CA ASP A 702 3.23 0.59 14.41
C ASP A 702 2.81 0.40 15.88
N GLU A 703 3.46 -0.55 16.55
CA GLU A 703 3.12 -0.90 17.93
C GLU A 703 3.40 0.20 18.97
N ALA A 704 4.18 1.21 18.61
CA ALA A 704 4.43 2.39 19.42
C ALA A 704 3.33 3.46 19.30
N LEU A 705 2.29 3.24 18.50
CA LEU A 705 1.20 4.18 18.26
C LEU A 705 -0.15 3.61 18.69
N ASP A 706 -0.94 4.45 19.35
CA ASP A 706 -2.34 4.15 19.64
C ASP A 706 -3.23 5.34 19.25
N PRO A 707 -4.42 5.11 18.65
CA PRO A 707 -5.35 6.20 18.37
C PRO A 707 -5.80 6.88 19.67
N THR A 708 -5.79 8.21 19.69
CA THR A 708 -6.13 8.97 20.90
C THR A 708 -7.63 8.85 21.23
N PRO A 709 -7.99 8.49 22.48
CA PRO A 709 -9.38 8.41 22.91
C PRO A 709 -10.14 9.73 22.73
N ASN A 710 -11.42 9.61 22.36
CA ASN A 710 -12.37 10.72 22.17
C ASN A 710 -11.96 11.76 21.11
N LYS A 711 -10.99 11.43 20.25
CA LYS A 711 -10.67 12.20 19.05
C LYS A 711 -11.24 11.53 17.82
N SER A 712 -11.40 12.30 16.74
CA SER A 712 -11.65 11.72 15.41
C SER A 712 -10.44 10.88 14.97
N THR A 713 -10.59 10.17 13.86
CA THR A 713 -9.45 9.54 13.17
C THR A 713 -8.37 10.56 12.82
N GLY A 714 -7.12 10.10 12.67
CA GLY A 714 -5.96 10.96 12.39
C GLY A 714 -5.22 11.52 13.62
N PHE A 715 -5.65 11.21 14.84
CA PHE A 715 -4.97 11.61 16.08
C PHE A 715 -4.39 10.37 16.78
N PHE A 716 -3.10 10.42 17.10
CA PHE A 716 -2.36 9.31 17.67
C PHE A 716 -1.43 9.80 18.77
N ASP A 717 -1.35 9.02 19.85
CA ASP A 717 -0.37 9.20 20.90
C ASP A 717 0.74 8.14 20.76
N ILE A 718 1.92 8.47 21.27
CA ILE A 718 2.96 7.47 21.48
C ILE A 718 2.52 6.60 22.66
N SER A 719 2.44 5.30 22.44
CA SER A 719 2.05 4.33 23.45
C SER A 719 2.97 4.39 24.67
N SER A 720 2.41 4.19 25.87
CA SER A 720 3.21 4.10 27.10
C SER A 720 4.18 2.91 27.08
N ASP A 721 3.88 1.92 26.25
CA ASP A 721 4.64 0.68 26.10
C ASP A 721 5.62 0.73 24.90
N ASP A 722 5.89 1.93 24.36
CA ASP A 722 6.87 2.13 23.31
C ASP A 722 8.27 1.70 23.79
N GLY A 723 8.78 0.61 23.23
CA GLY A 723 10.11 0.10 23.51
C GLY A 723 11.26 0.96 22.94
N GLY A 724 10.95 2.01 22.19
CA GLY A 724 11.98 2.90 21.66
C GLY A 724 12.55 2.48 20.31
N VAL A 725 12.20 1.28 19.82
CA VAL A 725 12.92 0.59 18.73
C VAL A 725 12.21 0.59 17.38
N SER A 726 10.88 0.77 17.34
CA SER A 726 10.12 0.73 16.09
C SER A 726 10.33 2.00 15.26
N PRO A 727 10.28 1.94 13.92
CA PRO A 727 10.56 3.10 13.08
C PRO A 727 9.53 4.23 13.18
N ILE A 728 8.26 3.98 13.57
CA ILE A 728 7.17 4.97 13.56
C ILE A 728 7.11 5.72 12.22
N TRP A 729 6.76 5.05 11.14
CA TRP A 729 6.62 5.71 9.85
C TRP A 729 5.38 6.61 9.80
N THR A 730 5.54 7.85 9.35
CA THR A 730 4.43 8.78 9.11
C THR A 730 4.62 9.52 7.80
N GLU A 731 3.51 9.88 7.16
CA GLU A 731 3.49 10.61 5.91
C GLU A 731 2.84 11.98 6.10
N PRO A 732 3.53 13.09 5.75
CA PRO A 732 3.00 14.44 5.87
C PRO A 732 1.77 14.65 5.02
N TYR A 733 0.85 15.49 5.50
CA TYR A 733 -0.19 16.02 4.64
C TYR A 733 0.41 17.05 3.69
N TRP A 734 0.23 16.85 2.38
CA TRP A 734 0.64 17.80 1.36
C TRP A 734 -0.55 18.45 0.65
N SER A 735 -0.25 19.53 -0.08
CA SER A 735 -1.26 20.29 -0.82
C SER A 735 -1.82 19.48 -2.00
N PRO A 736 -3.12 19.62 -2.33
CA PRO A 736 -3.66 19.06 -3.57
C PRO A 736 -3.03 19.69 -4.83
N ASN A 737 -2.29 20.79 -4.70
CA ASN A 737 -1.60 21.46 -5.79
C ASN A 737 -0.14 20.98 -5.96
N VAL A 738 0.25 19.90 -5.29
CA VAL A 738 1.57 19.29 -5.51
C VAL A 738 1.69 18.80 -6.95
N GLY A 739 2.85 19.03 -7.56
CA GLY A 739 3.09 18.59 -8.92
C GLY A 739 4.22 19.34 -9.63
N VAL A 740 4.44 18.95 -10.89
CA VAL A 740 5.38 19.61 -11.79
C VAL A 740 4.67 20.11 -13.05
N LYS A 741 5.08 21.30 -13.52
CA LYS A 741 4.63 21.90 -14.77
C LYS A 741 5.79 22.38 -15.61
N MET A 742 5.61 22.38 -16.93
CA MET A 742 6.63 22.83 -17.89
C MET A 742 6.09 23.96 -18.76
N TYR A 743 6.94 24.95 -19.05
CA TYR A 743 6.57 26.10 -19.87
C TYR A 743 7.78 26.71 -20.59
N ARG A 744 7.51 27.53 -21.62
CA ARG A 744 8.56 28.32 -22.28
C ARG A 744 8.78 29.58 -21.49
N HIS A 745 9.99 29.79 -20.98
CA HIS A 745 10.33 31.05 -20.37
C HIS A 745 10.56 32.10 -21.47
N SER A 746 9.89 33.25 -21.31
CA SER A 746 10.12 34.43 -22.15
C SER A 746 11.12 35.32 -21.43
N ASP A 747 12.12 35.84 -22.17
CA ASP A 747 13.16 36.72 -21.61
C ASP A 747 12.51 37.82 -20.73
N SER A 748 13.01 37.96 -19.50
CA SER A 748 12.61 38.98 -18.52
C SER A 748 12.48 40.38 -19.13
N LYS A 749 13.30 40.71 -20.14
CA LYS A 749 13.25 41.98 -20.87
C LYS A 749 11.94 42.19 -21.62
N ALA A 750 11.38 41.12 -22.20
CA ALA A 750 10.08 41.17 -22.88
C ALA A 750 8.97 41.59 -21.92
N GLY A 751 8.97 41.04 -20.68
CA GLY A 751 8.04 41.43 -19.63
C GLY A 751 8.15 42.92 -19.30
N TRP A 752 9.37 43.43 -19.14
CA TRP A 752 9.62 44.86 -18.92
C TRP A 752 9.18 45.74 -20.09
N TYR A 753 9.40 45.34 -21.34
CA TYR A 753 8.91 46.09 -22.51
C TYR A 753 7.39 46.12 -22.59
N VAL A 754 6.72 44.99 -22.30
CA VAL A 754 5.26 44.92 -22.25
C VAL A 754 4.70 45.78 -21.12
N LEU A 755 5.30 45.71 -19.92
CA LEU A 755 4.90 46.53 -18.78
C LEU A 755 5.09 48.02 -19.06
N ALA A 756 6.25 48.41 -19.60
CA ALA A 756 6.53 49.80 -19.98
C ALA A 756 5.58 50.30 -21.07
N GLY A 757 5.34 49.49 -22.10
CA GLY A 757 4.37 49.79 -23.15
C GLY A 757 2.95 49.95 -22.61
N GLY A 758 2.53 49.07 -21.69
CA GLY A 758 1.25 49.15 -20.99
C GLY A 758 1.12 50.45 -20.17
N PHE A 759 2.14 50.80 -19.39
CA PHE A 759 2.16 52.05 -18.62
C PHE A 759 2.05 53.30 -19.51
N LEU A 760 2.81 53.34 -20.61
CA LEU A 760 2.76 54.45 -21.57
C LEU A 760 1.38 54.56 -22.24
N PHE A 761 0.81 53.44 -22.64
CA PHE A 761 -0.52 53.40 -23.26
C PHE A 761 -1.63 53.82 -22.29
N SER A 762 -1.61 53.32 -21.06
CA SER A 762 -2.55 53.75 -20.01
C SER A 762 -2.41 55.24 -19.70
N GLY A 763 -1.18 55.75 -19.62
CA GLY A 763 -0.92 57.19 -19.44
C GLY A 763 -1.47 58.03 -20.59
N PHE A 764 -1.28 57.59 -21.84
CA PHE A 764 -1.82 58.25 -23.02
C PHE A 764 -3.36 58.27 -23.02
N CYS A 765 -4.00 57.12 -22.74
CA CYS A 765 -5.45 57.02 -22.65
C CYS A 765 -6.01 57.94 -21.55
N PHE A 766 -5.36 58.01 -20.40
CA PHE A 766 -5.73 58.92 -19.32
C PHE A 766 -5.63 60.38 -19.75
N PHE A 767 -4.54 60.77 -20.42
CA PHE A 767 -4.35 62.12 -20.95
C PHE A 767 -5.44 62.51 -21.98
N VAL A 768 -5.74 61.61 -22.93
CA VAL A 768 -6.80 61.83 -23.93
C VAL A 768 -8.17 61.98 -23.25
N ALA A 769 -8.47 61.15 -22.24
CA ALA A 769 -9.72 61.27 -21.48
C ALA A 769 -9.82 62.60 -20.72
N VAL A 770 -8.72 63.09 -20.14
CA VAL A 770 -8.66 64.41 -19.49
C VAL A 770 -8.89 65.53 -20.49
N LEU A 771 -8.26 65.48 -21.67
CA LEU A 771 -8.48 66.45 -22.75
C LEU A 771 -9.93 66.48 -23.23
N LEU A 772 -10.53 65.31 -23.46
CA LEU A 772 -11.96 65.20 -23.85
C LEU A 772 -12.87 65.77 -22.76
N LYS A 773 -12.58 65.50 -21.47
CA LYS A 773 -13.34 66.05 -20.33
C LYS A 773 -13.23 67.58 -20.25
N ILE A 774 -12.07 68.16 -20.52
CA ILE A 774 -11.88 69.62 -20.58
C ILE A 774 -12.61 70.20 -21.79
N GLY A 775 -12.55 69.54 -22.96
CA GLY A 775 -13.29 69.93 -24.17
C GLY A 775 -14.80 69.94 -23.98
N MET A 776 -15.37 68.89 -23.39
CA MET A 776 -16.80 68.80 -23.09
C MET A 776 -17.26 69.80 -22.01
N LYS A 777 -16.39 70.21 -21.09
CA LYS A 777 -16.68 71.30 -20.15
C LYS A 777 -16.82 72.66 -20.84
N LYS A 778 -16.09 72.89 -21.95
CA LYS A 778 -16.22 74.10 -22.76
C LYS A 778 -17.52 74.13 -23.59
N GLU A 779 -18.01 72.98 -24.05
CA GLU A 779 -19.30 72.91 -24.78
C GLU A 779 -20.54 73.09 -23.90
N LYS A 780 -20.46 72.91 -22.57
CA LYS A 780 -21.56 73.26 -21.65
C LYS A 780 -21.68 74.74 -21.30
N LEU A 781 -20.74 75.57 -21.75
CA LEU A 781 -20.69 77.02 -21.51
C LEU A 781 -21.07 77.84 -22.76
N TYR A 782 -21.58 77.18 -23.81
CA TYR A 782 -22.16 77.80 -25.00
C TYR A 782 -23.60 77.34 -25.24
#